data_AF-A0A210PP22-F1
#
_entry.id   AF-A0A210PP22-F1
#
_cell.length_a   1.000
_cell.length_b   1.000
_cell.length_c   1.000
_cell.angle_alpha   90.00
_cell.angle_beta   90.00
_cell.angle_gamma   90.00
#
_symmetry.space_group_name_H-M   'P 1'
#
loop_
_entity.id
_entity.type
_entity.pdbx_description
1 polymer ?
#
loop_
_entity_poly.entity_id
_entity_poly.type
_entity_poly.pdbx_seq_one_letter_code
_entity_poly.pdbx_strand_id
1 'polypeptide(L)'
;MEKQKVWKNRRYGKTEEDMEKTEGMEKQKVWKKQKVWKKTEVKIDQSYGLYKRTIITNRIIACHGRDYIRVISLLDAGFQIKKVQNCKMTDISQYVMPNDTGLCLLDCTKAFDNLTDKEKLYAHYISQASWYGGLIVLVQTSPESPGIFLLLQKVFRGQTVEELKKAVTKDGSLTDHQFQAVMVYASAFYANMGNYKSFGDSKIIPNLPKEKFEALVMKSAACQKDASGMKALWDSVSERMFGLSEREKELGLGEKGTTSYFSANCDLDDAKIAQEFLTAKDLSPYNTRLFKTTEKGKTCYEVKLASAATGDGVIPGCQEGILGCHEFTPTLTSKACTFRVTRGDYSQLMSLVVDNLKKAQEYAANDLERNMLNDYVESFTSGSIPSHKSGSRHWIQNTGPIVETYIGFIESYRDPFGMRGEFEGFVAVVNKEMSTKFTQLVASAEEFLPLLPWPAAFEKDKFLRPDFTSLDVLTFGGSGIPAGINIPNYDDIRQSEGFKNVSLGNVIVSAYKDTKDKVNFLAEDDKELFVNLKTTTFEVQVGLHELLGHGSGKMFVKDKEGNLNFDVASVTYPETDKKIEKWYEHNETWDSKFTSFASSYEECRAECVGIYLCLSAKVLRIFGHTDDAADDIIYINWLNMARAGLLGLEFYSPETGAWRQAHMQARFVILRVLLEAGKGLVKIDYFTSDDGSEDMVLKLDRSKIPSVGKPAIGDFLRKLQVYKSTGDVEAGKALYEKYSEVHDREEPHFLTRRATVLARKQPRKMFVQHNTVVNGSTVDLKNYESTTAGLIQSFAERFPSTDIDDIVQGLWEQEKPHF
;
A
#
# COMPACT_ATOMS: atom_id res chain seq x y z
N MET A 1 52.78 31.54 37.73
CA MET A 1 53.06 32.82 37.05
C MET A 1 51.75 33.26 36.42
N GLU A 2 50.98 34.06 37.14
CA GLU A 2 51.06 35.54 37.10
C GLU A 2 50.57 36.08 35.74
N LYS A 3 49.38 36.68 35.69
CA LYS A 3 49.10 38.13 35.84
C LYS A 3 48.74 38.67 34.43
N GLN A 4 47.83 39.61 34.20
CA GLN A 4 47.07 40.54 35.04
C GLN A 4 45.84 40.99 34.19
N LYS A 5 44.60 41.19 34.67
CA LYS A 5 44.03 41.92 35.81
C LYS A 5 43.71 43.40 35.50
N VAL A 6 42.45 43.76 35.86
CA VAL A 6 41.93 45.02 36.43
C VAL A 6 41.12 45.99 35.54
N TRP A 7 40.02 46.64 35.98
CA TRP A 7 39.53 46.93 37.35
C TRP A 7 38.02 47.32 37.42
N LYS A 8 37.39 46.97 38.56
CA LYS A 8 36.47 47.74 39.46
C LYS A 8 35.21 48.42 38.89
N ASN A 9 34.06 48.55 39.55
CA ASN A 9 33.58 48.54 40.95
C ASN A 9 32.03 48.70 40.83
N ARG A 10 31.11 48.04 41.55
CA ARG A 10 30.54 48.32 42.90
C ARG A 10 29.08 47.78 42.83
N ARG A 11 28.68 46.79 43.64
CA ARG A 11 28.01 46.85 44.96
C ARG A 11 26.46 46.92 44.91
N TYR A 12 25.83 45.87 45.49
CA TYR A 12 24.48 45.72 46.10
C TYR A 12 23.26 46.03 45.21
N GLY A 13 22.17 45.28 45.10
CA GLY A 13 21.60 44.18 45.89
C GLY A 13 20.13 44.51 46.29
N LYS A 14 19.16 43.74 45.77
CA LYS A 14 17.70 43.63 46.12
C LYS A 14 16.75 44.76 45.68
N THR A 15 15.72 44.49 44.84
CA THR A 15 14.28 44.11 45.14
C THR A 15 13.58 45.11 46.08
N GLU A 16 12.33 45.55 45.94
CA GLU A 16 11.09 45.03 45.36
C GLU A 16 10.11 46.23 45.21
N GLU A 17 8.91 45.99 44.68
CA GLU A 17 7.78 46.90 44.43
C GLU A 17 7.59 48.11 45.38
N ASP A 18 7.39 49.30 44.79
CA ASP A 18 6.38 50.31 45.17
C ASP A 18 6.56 51.57 44.28
N MET A 19 5.63 51.79 43.35
CA MET A 19 4.57 52.78 43.49
C MET A 19 4.97 54.23 43.11
N GLU A 20 4.20 54.71 42.14
CA GLU A 20 3.73 56.09 41.98
C GLU A 20 4.60 57.13 41.23
N LYS A 21 3.95 57.62 40.14
CA LYS A 21 3.76 59.04 39.78
C LYS A 21 5.05 59.85 39.63
N THR A 22 5.37 60.45 38.50
CA THR A 22 4.58 61.44 37.74
C THR A 22 5.52 61.81 36.59
N GLU A 23 5.09 61.81 35.33
CA GLU A 23 4.88 63.08 34.63
C GLU A 23 3.93 62.81 33.45
N GLY A 24 2.69 63.21 33.66
CA GLY A 24 1.75 63.50 32.59
C GLY A 24 1.73 64.99 32.30
N MET A 25 1.04 65.30 31.19
CA MET A 25 0.57 66.62 30.74
C MET A 25 1.67 67.47 30.09
N GLU A 26 1.60 67.79 28.80
CA GLU A 26 0.54 68.52 28.08
C GLU A 26 0.67 68.20 26.56
N LYS A 27 -0.37 68.07 25.72
CA LYS A 27 -1.53 68.95 25.52
C LYS A 27 -2.75 68.21 24.93
N GLN A 28 -3.87 68.33 25.64
CA GLN A 28 -5.26 68.43 25.15
C GLN A 28 -5.38 69.47 24.00
N LYS A 29 -6.27 69.45 23.00
CA LYS A 29 -7.74 69.24 22.83
C LYS A 29 -7.96 69.15 21.30
N VAL A 30 -8.94 68.42 20.75
CA VAL A 30 -10.39 68.73 20.60
C VAL A 30 -11.11 67.38 20.36
N TRP A 31 -11.76 66.77 21.35
CA TRP A 31 -13.20 66.79 21.72
C TRP A 31 -14.16 65.80 21.02
N LYS A 32 -14.64 64.84 21.86
CA LYS A 32 -16.02 64.33 22.04
C LYS A 32 -16.62 63.39 20.95
N LYS A 33 -17.30 62.27 21.26
CA LYS A 33 -18.29 62.04 22.35
C LYS A 33 -18.61 60.53 22.57
N GLN A 34 -18.64 60.13 23.84
CA GLN A 34 -19.64 59.28 24.57
C GLN A 34 -19.95 57.80 24.21
N LYS A 35 -19.47 56.89 25.09
CA LYS A 35 -20.15 55.84 25.91
C LYS A 35 -21.63 55.49 25.62
N VAL A 36 -21.99 54.19 25.66
CA VAL A 36 -22.54 53.38 26.80
C VAL A 36 -22.99 51.98 26.31
N TRP A 37 -22.72 50.94 27.10
CA TRP A 37 -23.16 49.54 26.97
C TRP A 37 -24.52 49.23 27.63
N LYS A 38 -25.26 48.24 27.12
CA LYS A 38 -26.15 47.27 27.85
C LYS A 38 -26.55 46.15 26.85
N LYS A 39 -26.04 44.92 26.95
CA LYS A 39 -26.51 43.73 27.71
C LYS A 39 -27.94 43.27 27.38
N THR A 40 -28.06 42.20 26.59
CA THR A 40 -29.16 41.21 26.68
C THR A 40 -28.60 39.83 26.36
N GLU A 41 -28.67 38.92 27.33
CA GLU A 41 -28.48 37.47 27.16
C GLU A 41 -29.67 36.88 26.40
N VAL A 42 -29.40 35.97 25.45
CA VAL A 42 -30.39 35.00 24.97
C VAL A 42 -29.72 33.64 24.93
N LYS A 43 -30.27 32.71 25.71
CA LYS A 43 -29.97 31.28 25.72
C LYS A 43 -30.26 30.68 24.35
N ILE A 44 -29.37 29.84 23.83
CA ILE A 44 -29.69 28.91 22.75
C ILE A 44 -29.71 27.51 23.36
N ASP A 45 -30.92 26.97 23.47
CA ASP A 45 -31.21 25.59 23.80
C ASP A 45 -31.38 24.79 22.49
N GLN A 46 -31.05 23.50 22.56
CA GLN A 46 -31.05 22.51 21.49
C GLN A 46 -32.47 22.16 21.05
N SER A 47 -32.74 22.13 19.74
CA SER A 47 -33.78 21.25 19.17
C SER A 47 -33.80 21.26 17.64
N TYR A 48 -33.59 20.07 17.06
CA TYR A 48 -34.15 19.54 15.81
C TYR A 48 -33.79 20.19 14.46
N GLY A 49 -32.98 19.47 13.70
CA GLY A 49 -33.01 19.51 12.24
C GLY A 49 -34.17 18.70 11.67
N LEU A 50 -34.56 19.02 10.42
CA LEU A 50 -34.87 18.09 9.34
C LEU A 50 -35.31 18.87 8.09
N TYR A 51 -34.77 18.44 6.95
CA TYR A 51 -35.42 18.30 5.63
C TYR A 51 -35.47 19.44 4.59
N LYS A 52 -34.65 19.18 3.56
CA LYS A 52 -34.99 19.06 2.12
C LYS A 52 -35.34 20.31 1.32
N ARG A 53 -34.34 20.64 0.47
CA ARG A 53 -34.50 21.17 -0.88
C ARG A 53 -35.31 20.20 -1.77
N THR A 54 -36.26 20.75 -2.52
CA THR A 54 -36.76 20.16 -3.77
C THR A 54 -36.68 21.19 -4.88
N ILE A 55 -36.19 20.69 -6.01
CA ILE A 55 -35.94 21.29 -7.31
C ILE A 55 -37.24 21.74 -7.99
N ILE A 56 -37.22 22.87 -8.72
CA ILE A 56 -38.05 23.03 -9.93
C ILE A 56 -37.18 23.57 -11.08
N THR A 57 -37.17 22.77 -12.14
CA THR A 57 -36.55 22.91 -13.45
C THR A 57 -37.46 23.64 -14.46
N ASN A 58 -36.82 24.45 -15.33
CA ASN A 58 -36.99 24.57 -16.79
C ASN A 58 -38.25 25.13 -17.51
N ARG A 59 -37.91 25.86 -18.61
CA ARG A 59 -38.59 26.18 -19.89
C ARG A 59 -39.27 27.56 -20.01
N ILE A 60 -38.64 28.52 -20.71
CA ILE A 60 -38.60 28.80 -22.18
C ILE A 60 -39.94 29.31 -22.72
N ILE A 61 -39.93 30.53 -23.31
CA ILE A 61 -40.59 31.03 -24.55
C ILE A 61 -40.18 32.52 -24.67
N ALA A 62 -39.15 32.87 -25.44
CA ALA A 62 -39.15 33.20 -26.88
C ALA A 62 -39.80 34.55 -27.22
N CYS A 63 -39.01 35.51 -27.72
CA CYS A 63 -39.27 36.28 -28.97
C CYS A 63 -38.14 37.29 -29.28
N HIS A 64 -37.57 37.17 -30.50
CA HIS A 64 -37.15 38.21 -31.47
C HIS A 64 -36.26 39.38 -30.95
N GLY A 65 -35.11 39.77 -31.50
CA GLY A 65 -34.47 39.56 -32.79
C GLY A 65 -33.69 40.84 -33.15
N ARG A 66 -32.37 40.72 -33.33
CA ARG A 66 -31.40 41.57 -34.07
C ARG A 66 -31.04 43.01 -33.63
N ASP A 67 -29.72 43.20 -33.66
CA ASP A 67 -28.85 44.37 -33.86
C ASP A 67 -28.54 45.31 -32.68
N TYR A 68 -27.36 45.21 -32.04
CA TYR A 68 -25.98 45.59 -32.45
C TYR A 68 -25.62 47.08 -32.24
N ILE A 69 -24.69 47.28 -31.30
CA ILE A 69 -23.67 48.35 -31.20
C ILE A 69 -24.14 49.79 -30.89
N ARG A 70 -23.92 50.21 -29.62
CA ARG A 70 -23.18 51.43 -29.20
C ARG A 70 -23.56 51.90 -27.79
N VAL A 71 -23.38 51.08 -26.74
CA VAL A 71 -23.21 51.60 -25.36
C VAL A 71 -22.34 50.66 -24.51
N ILE A 72 -21.23 50.16 -25.07
CA ILE A 72 -20.15 49.54 -24.28
C ILE A 72 -18.89 50.35 -24.58
N SER A 73 -18.83 51.57 -24.04
CA SER A 73 -17.61 52.39 -24.07
C SER A 73 -17.48 53.32 -22.85
N LEU A 74 -18.19 53.03 -21.75
CA LEU A 74 -18.19 53.90 -20.55
C LEU A 74 -18.26 53.12 -19.21
N LEU A 75 -17.80 51.87 -19.17
CA LEU A 75 -17.60 51.14 -17.91
C LEU A 75 -16.19 50.53 -17.80
N ASP A 76 -15.21 51.18 -18.43
CA ASP A 76 -13.80 50.78 -18.46
C ASP A 76 -12.88 51.67 -17.59
N ALA A 77 -13.44 52.35 -16.59
CA ALA A 77 -12.66 53.19 -15.69
C ALA A 77 -13.06 52.96 -14.22
N GLY A 78 -12.29 52.11 -13.54
CA GLY A 78 -12.12 52.18 -12.09
C GLY A 78 -12.90 51.17 -11.26
N PHE A 79 -12.48 49.89 -11.29
CA PHE A 79 -12.54 49.00 -10.12
C PHE A 79 -11.51 47.87 -10.29
N GLN A 80 -10.23 48.21 -10.14
CA GLN A 80 -9.16 47.24 -9.94
C GLN A 80 -9.25 46.70 -8.49
N ILE A 81 -10.14 45.73 -8.27
CA ILE A 81 -9.98 44.81 -7.14
C ILE A 81 -8.93 43.81 -7.59
N LYS A 82 -7.70 43.95 -7.07
CA LYS A 82 -6.70 42.89 -7.08
C LYS A 82 -7.32 41.66 -6.41
N LYS A 83 -7.94 40.77 -7.20
CA LYS A 83 -7.96 39.35 -6.87
C LYS A 83 -6.52 38.89 -6.94
N VAL A 84 -5.80 39.04 -5.83
CA VAL A 84 -4.70 38.12 -5.54
C VAL A 84 -5.38 36.77 -5.36
N GLN A 85 -5.53 36.05 -6.47
CA GLN A 85 -5.69 34.61 -6.42
C GLN A 85 -4.39 34.15 -5.75
N ASN A 86 -4.45 33.89 -4.44
CA ASN A 86 -3.51 33.00 -3.80
C ASN A 86 -3.71 31.65 -4.49
N CYS A 87 -3.06 31.48 -5.64
CA CYS A 87 -2.81 30.18 -6.22
C CYS A 87 -1.87 29.53 -5.20
N LYS A 88 -2.42 28.77 -4.25
CA LYS A 88 -1.60 27.85 -3.47
C LYS A 88 -0.94 26.97 -4.53
N MET A 89 0.35 27.19 -4.80
CA MET A 89 1.10 26.23 -5.60
C MET A 89 0.91 24.88 -4.92
N THR A 90 0.41 23.90 -5.67
CA THR A 90 0.26 22.55 -5.13
C THR A 90 1.67 22.09 -4.78
N ASP A 91 1.88 21.72 -3.51
CA ASP A 91 3.16 21.16 -3.09
C ASP A 91 3.36 19.82 -3.80
N ILE A 92 4.20 19.83 -4.84
CA ILE A 92 4.46 18.66 -5.66
C ILE A 92 5.44 17.68 -4.99
N SER A 93 6.07 18.05 -3.86
CA SER A 93 7.11 17.25 -3.21
C SER A 93 6.61 15.86 -2.81
N GLN A 94 5.31 15.70 -2.58
CA GLN A 94 4.65 14.42 -2.28
C GLN A 94 4.50 13.51 -3.50
N TYR A 95 4.45 14.10 -4.70
CA TYR A 95 4.15 13.42 -5.96
C TYR A 95 5.37 13.25 -6.86
N VAL A 96 6.53 13.77 -6.48
CA VAL A 96 7.80 13.55 -7.20
C VAL A 96 8.71 12.59 -6.44
N MET A 97 9.61 11.93 -7.16
CA MET A 97 10.73 11.19 -6.59
C MET A 97 12.00 12.06 -6.62
N PRO A 98 12.74 12.20 -5.50
CA PRO A 98 14.01 12.92 -5.46
C PRO A 98 15.07 12.28 -6.38
N ASN A 99 15.95 13.11 -6.95
CA ASN A 99 17.01 12.64 -7.84
C ASN A 99 18.03 11.70 -7.17
N ASP A 100 18.15 11.79 -5.84
CA ASP A 100 19.00 10.95 -4.98
C ASP A 100 18.25 9.73 -4.40
N THR A 101 17.08 9.38 -4.95
CA THR A 101 16.36 8.16 -4.56
C THR A 101 17.27 6.95 -4.73
N GLY A 102 17.44 6.17 -3.65
CA GLY A 102 18.34 5.03 -3.64
C GLY A 102 17.82 3.86 -4.48
N LEU A 103 18.75 3.09 -5.05
CA LEU A 103 18.47 1.83 -5.72
C LEU A 103 19.32 0.72 -5.10
N CYS A 104 18.81 -0.50 -5.14
CA CYS A 104 19.55 -1.68 -4.68
C CYS A 104 19.20 -2.90 -5.53
N LEU A 105 20.23 -3.67 -5.91
CA LEU A 105 20.06 -4.97 -6.53
C LEU A 105 19.48 -5.95 -5.52
N LEU A 106 18.41 -6.62 -5.90
CA LEU A 106 17.84 -7.74 -5.16
C LEU A 106 18.69 -8.98 -5.42
N ASP A 107 19.83 -9.09 -4.74
CA ASP A 107 20.84 -10.11 -5.04
C ASP A 107 20.31 -11.52 -4.74
N CYS A 108 20.33 -12.38 -5.76
CA CYS A 108 19.94 -13.79 -5.71
C CYS A 108 21.04 -14.67 -6.32
N THR A 109 22.21 -14.11 -6.63
CA THR A 109 23.26 -14.77 -7.42
C THR A 109 23.70 -16.09 -6.79
N LYS A 110 24.04 -16.06 -5.50
CA LYS A 110 24.49 -17.25 -4.76
C LYS A 110 23.41 -18.33 -4.67
N ALA A 111 22.15 -17.94 -4.51
CA ALA A 111 21.05 -18.89 -4.41
C ALA A 111 20.80 -19.54 -5.78
N PHE A 112 20.80 -18.74 -6.86
CA PHE A 112 20.63 -19.20 -8.23
C PHE A 112 21.76 -20.12 -8.71
N ASP A 113 23.01 -19.83 -8.37
CA ASP A 113 24.18 -20.65 -8.77
C ASP A 113 24.10 -22.08 -8.21
N ASN A 114 23.43 -22.27 -7.08
CA ASN A 114 23.24 -23.56 -6.43
C ASN A 114 22.07 -24.38 -7.01
N LEU A 115 21.30 -23.82 -7.95
CA LEU A 115 20.22 -24.55 -8.63
C LEU A 115 20.78 -25.48 -9.71
N THR A 116 20.17 -26.64 -9.85
CA THR A 116 20.35 -27.54 -11.01
C THR A 116 19.77 -26.90 -12.27
N ASP A 117 20.20 -27.36 -13.46
CA ASP A 117 19.67 -26.84 -14.73
C ASP A 117 18.14 -27.02 -14.86
N LYS A 118 17.61 -28.12 -14.33
CA LYS A 118 16.16 -28.37 -14.28
C LYS A 118 15.44 -27.33 -13.41
N GLU A 119 15.95 -27.07 -12.21
CA GLU A 119 15.38 -26.06 -11.30
C GLU A 119 15.50 -24.65 -11.88
N LYS A 120 16.59 -24.34 -12.59
CA LYS A 120 16.75 -23.06 -13.29
C LYS A 120 15.74 -22.87 -14.43
N LEU A 121 15.44 -23.93 -15.20
CA LEU A 121 14.40 -23.89 -16.24
C LEU A 121 13.00 -23.74 -15.64
N TYR A 122 12.72 -24.45 -14.55
CA TYR A 122 11.49 -24.28 -13.78
C TYR A 122 11.32 -22.83 -13.29
N ALA A 123 12.35 -22.29 -12.63
CA ALA A 123 12.39 -20.90 -12.17
C ALA A 123 12.25 -19.90 -13.33
N HIS A 124 12.92 -20.13 -14.46
CA HIS A 124 12.86 -19.25 -15.63
C HIS A 124 11.44 -19.10 -16.16
N TYR A 125 10.75 -20.22 -16.45
CA TYR A 125 9.43 -20.14 -17.06
C TYR A 125 8.40 -19.53 -16.11
N ILE A 126 8.48 -19.80 -14.80
CA ILE A 126 7.60 -19.12 -13.84
C ILE A 126 7.97 -17.64 -13.71
N SER A 127 9.25 -17.27 -13.74
CA SER A 127 9.67 -15.86 -13.81
C SER A 127 9.09 -15.15 -15.03
N GLN A 128 9.08 -15.79 -16.21
CA GLN A 128 8.43 -15.23 -17.41
C GLN A 128 6.93 -15.07 -17.20
N ALA A 129 6.24 -16.08 -16.66
CA ALA A 129 4.81 -15.99 -16.34
C ALA A 129 4.51 -14.82 -15.37
N SER A 130 5.30 -14.68 -14.31
CA SER A 130 5.18 -13.58 -13.34
C SER A 130 5.40 -12.21 -13.98
N TRP A 131 6.35 -12.06 -14.89
CA TRP A 131 6.60 -10.79 -15.58
C TRP A 131 5.51 -10.41 -16.59
N TYR A 132 5.00 -11.37 -17.36
CA TYR A 132 3.88 -11.10 -18.27
C TYR A 132 2.60 -10.76 -17.51
N GLY A 133 2.32 -11.50 -16.43
CA GLY A 133 1.20 -11.18 -15.56
C GLY A 133 1.39 -9.85 -14.84
N GLY A 134 2.61 -9.47 -14.45
CA GLY A 134 2.93 -8.17 -13.88
C GLY A 134 2.56 -6.97 -14.77
N LEU A 135 2.48 -7.16 -16.11
CA LEU A 135 1.99 -6.10 -17.01
C LEU A 135 0.49 -5.83 -16.86
N ILE A 136 -0.29 -6.76 -16.29
CA ILE A 136 -1.71 -6.55 -15.96
C ILE A 136 -1.84 -5.41 -14.94
N VAL A 137 -0.86 -5.26 -14.05
CA VAL A 137 -0.85 -4.23 -13.01
C VAL A 137 -0.83 -2.81 -13.58
N LEU A 138 -0.27 -2.62 -14.78
CA LEU A 138 -0.38 -1.34 -15.50
C LEU A 138 -1.85 -0.95 -15.70
N VAL A 139 -2.68 -1.91 -16.12
CA VAL A 139 -4.11 -1.71 -16.34
C VAL A 139 -4.86 -1.61 -15.02
N GLN A 140 -4.41 -2.29 -13.95
CA GLN A 140 -5.02 -2.21 -12.60
C GLN A 140 -4.64 -0.94 -11.82
N THR A 141 -3.63 -0.18 -12.27
CA THR A 141 -3.15 1.01 -11.56
C THR A 141 -3.83 2.30 -12.03
N SER A 142 -3.71 2.67 -13.30
CA SER A 142 -4.29 3.91 -13.81
C SER A 142 -4.56 3.85 -15.33
N PRO A 143 -5.52 4.65 -15.83
CA PRO A 143 -5.85 4.64 -17.25
C PRO A 143 -4.69 5.02 -18.18
N GLU A 144 -3.71 5.79 -17.71
CA GLU A 144 -2.55 6.21 -18.50
C GLU A 144 -1.33 5.29 -18.37
N SER A 145 -1.26 4.44 -17.34
CA SER A 145 -0.08 3.59 -17.09
C SER A 145 0.31 2.71 -18.28
N PRO A 146 -0.61 2.02 -18.98
CA PRO A 146 -0.26 1.27 -20.19
C PRO A 146 0.43 2.12 -21.26
N GLY A 147 -0.08 3.32 -21.53
CA GLY A 147 0.51 4.24 -22.50
C GLY A 147 1.88 4.78 -22.09
N ILE A 148 2.06 5.07 -20.80
CA ILE A 148 3.36 5.50 -20.26
C ILE A 148 4.38 4.37 -20.40
N PHE A 149 4.00 3.13 -20.10
CA PHE A 149 4.86 1.96 -20.30
C PHE A 149 5.32 1.85 -21.75
N LEU A 150 4.39 1.95 -22.71
CA LEU A 150 4.71 1.90 -24.15
C LEU A 150 5.68 3.01 -24.54
N LEU A 151 5.48 4.24 -24.05
CA LEU A 151 6.35 5.37 -24.34
C LEU A 151 7.77 5.10 -23.85
N LEU A 152 7.92 4.73 -22.58
CA LEU A 152 9.23 4.46 -21.97
C LEU A 152 9.92 3.27 -22.64
N GLN A 153 9.20 2.17 -22.88
CA GLN A 153 9.74 0.99 -23.54
C GLN A 153 10.23 1.28 -24.96
N LYS A 154 9.50 2.06 -25.76
CA LYS A 154 9.95 2.47 -27.10
C LYS A 154 11.22 3.32 -27.03
N VAL A 155 11.28 4.28 -26.09
CA VAL A 155 12.47 5.12 -25.89
C VAL A 155 13.69 4.29 -25.51
N PHE A 156 13.59 3.42 -24.51
CA PHE A 156 14.74 2.73 -23.93
C PHE A 156 15.14 1.42 -24.62
N ARG A 157 14.26 0.79 -25.42
CA ARG A 157 14.69 -0.28 -26.34
C ARG A 157 15.38 0.26 -27.59
N GLY A 158 15.11 1.51 -27.95
CA GLY A 158 15.67 2.14 -29.14
C GLY A 158 17.14 2.54 -29.04
N GLN A 159 17.66 2.71 -27.82
CA GLN A 159 19.01 3.19 -27.52
C GLN A 159 19.36 3.03 -26.02
N THR A 160 20.65 3.10 -25.67
CA THR A 160 21.06 3.08 -24.26
C THR A 160 20.78 4.41 -23.53
N VAL A 161 20.80 4.39 -22.20
CA VAL A 161 20.64 5.59 -21.37
C VAL A 161 21.76 6.59 -21.63
N GLU A 162 23.01 6.14 -21.80
CA GLU A 162 24.15 7.00 -22.14
C GLU A 162 23.99 7.65 -23.52
N GLU A 163 23.50 6.92 -24.51
CA GLU A 163 23.23 7.45 -25.84
C GLU A 163 22.13 8.52 -25.79
N LEU A 164 21.05 8.26 -25.06
CA LEU A 164 19.97 9.23 -24.87
C LEU A 164 20.47 10.47 -24.13
N LYS A 165 21.26 10.29 -23.06
CA LYS A 165 21.88 11.41 -22.32
C LYS A 165 22.70 12.29 -23.27
N LYS A 166 23.60 11.68 -24.04
CA LYS A 166 24.43 12.40 -25.04
C LYS A 166 23.56 13.15 -26.05
N ALA A 167 22.46 12.56 -26.51
CA ALA A 167 21.57 13.18 -27.50
C ALA A 167 20.91 14.47 -26.96
N VAL A 168 20.48 14.47 -25.69
CA VAL A 168 19.73 15.60 -25.10
C VAL A 168 20.59 16.64 -24.40
N THR A 169 21.83 16.31 -24.01
CA THR A 169 22.76 17.28 -23.40
C THR A 169 23.57 18.03 -24.45
N LYS A 170 23.89 17.40 -25.59
CA LYS A 170 24.71 18.01 -26.66
C LYS A 170 24.12 19.29 -27.23
N ASP A 171 22.80 19.42 -27.28
CA ASP A 171 22.09 20.60 -27.79
C ASP A 171 21.48 21.48 -26.68
N GLY A 172 21.75 21.16 -25.41
CA GLY A 172 21.23 21.87 -24.25
C GLY A 172 19.73 21.68 -24.00
N SER A 173 19.09 20.67 -24.60
CA SER A 173 17.66 20.39 -24.35
C SER A 173 17.38 20.16 -22.87
N LEU A 174 18.20 19.34 -22.21
CA LEU A 174 18.11 19.04 -20.77
C LEU A 174 19.45 19.25 -20.07
N THR A 175 19.40 19.65 -18.80
CA THR A 175 20.55 19.58 -17.89
C THR A 175 20.73 18.17 -17.34
N ASP A 176 21.90 17.85 -16.79
CA ASP A 176 22.14 16.57 -16.11
C ASP A 176 21.14 16.31 -14.96
N HIS A 177 20.77 17.36 -14.23
CA HIS A 177 19.76 17.27 -13.17
C HIS A 177 18.36 16.93 -13.72
N GLN A 178 17.96 17.53 -14.85
CA GLN A 178 16.68 17.26 -15.49
C GLN A 178 16.66 15.86 -16.12
N PHE A 179 17.77 15.43 -16.73
CA PHE A 179 17.89 14.08 -17.26
C PHE A 179 17.76 13.04 -16.15
N GLN A 180 18.43 13.25 -15.01
CA GLN A 180 18.32 12.37 -13.86
C GLN A 180 16.89 12.30 -13.33
N ALA A 181 16.14 13.40 -13.33
CA ALA A 181 14.72 13.40 -12.93
C ALA A 181 13.85 12.50 -13.84
N VAL A 182 14.13 12.46 -15.15
CA VAL A 182 13.47 11.52 -16.08
C VAL A 182 13.86 10.07 -15.77
N MET A 183 15.15 9.81 -15.52
CA MET A 183 15.63 8.46 -15.22
C MET A 183 15.03 7.92 -13.91
N VAL A 184 14.95 8.76 -12.87
CA VAL A 184 14.30 8.41 -11.60
C VAL A 184 12.81 8.18 -11.81
N TYR A 185 12.13 9.03 -12.58
CA TYR A 185 10.71 8.83 -12.90
C TYR A 185 10.47 7.50 -13.62
N ALA A 186 11.23 7.20 -14.68
CA ALA A 186 11.11 5.94 -15.41
C ALA A 186 11.40 4.73 -14.50
N SER A 187 12.41 4.85 -13.64
CA SER A 187 12.75 3.81 -12.68
C SER A 187 11.63 3.57 -11.67
N ALA A 188 11.04 4.64 -11.14
CA ALA A 188 9.92 4.57 -10.20
C ALA A 188 8.66 4.00 -10.88
N PHE A 189 8.38 4.41 -12.12
CA PHE A 189 7.28 3.86 -12.91
C PHE A 189 7.41 2.34 -13.07
N TYR A 190 8.59 1.86 -13.49
CA TYR A 190 8.84 0.43 -13.64
C TYR A 190 8.83 -0.32 -12.30
N ALA A 191 9.39 0.26 -11.23
CA ALA A 191 9.39 -0.37 -9.91
C ALA A 191 7.98 -0.50 -9.30
N ASN A 192 7.00 0.29 -9.77
CA ASN A 192 5.62 0.28 -9.27
C ASN A 192 4.59 -0.30 -10.25
N MET A 193 5.01 -0.75 -11.45
CA MET A 193 4.10 -1.09 -12.56
C MET A 193 3.03 -0.02 -12.83
N GLY A 194 3.42 1.25 -12.76
CA GLY A 194 2.49 2.36 -12.96
C GLY A 194 2.97 3.67 -12.33
N ASN A 195 2.21 4.74 -12.58
CA ASN A 195 2.52 6.08 -12.07
C ASN A 195 1.89 6.40 -10.71
N TYR A 196 1.67 5.39 -9.86
CA TYR A 196 1.23 5.54 -8.46
C TYR A 196 2.11 4.67 -7.58
N LYS A 197 2.50 5.19 -6.41
CA LYS A 197 3.34 4.44 -5.46
C LYS A 197 2.55 3.25 -4.92
N SER A 198 3.06 2.03 -5.05
CA SER A 198 2.47 0.84 -4.43
C SER A 198 2.47 0.92 -2.89
N PHE A 199 3.43 1.66 -2.33
CA PHE A 199 3.43 2.02 -0.92
C PHE A 199 2.90 3.44 -0.73
N GLY A 200 1.59 3.55 -0.47
CA GLY A 200 0.93 4.82 -0.14
C GLY A 200 0.04 5.41 -1.23
N ASP A 201 -0.17 4.71 -2.34
CA ASP A 201 -1.17 4.97 -3.39
C ASP A 201 -1.29 6.41 -3.89
N SER A 202 -0.20 7.17 -3.81
CA SER A 202 -0.12 8.55 -4.30
C SER A 202 0.54 8.61 -5.67
N LYS A 203 0.11 9.56 -6.49
CA LYS A 203 0.62 9.72 -7.85
C LYS A 203 2.12 10.02 -7.87
N ILE A 204 2.78 9.54 -8.92
CA ILE A 204 4.17 9.84 -9.27
C ILE A 204 4.14 10.67 -10.55
N ILE A 205 4.64 11.90 -10.48
CA ILE A 205 4.85 12.78 -11.64
C ILE A 205 6.35 13.01 -11.87
N PRO A 206 6.78 13.30 -13.10
CA PRO A 206 8.18 13.63 -13.36
C PRO A 206 8.63 14.92 -12.67
N ASN A 207 9.81 14.92 -12.04
CA ASN A 207 10.36 16.08 -11.31
C ASN A 207 11.07 17.09 -12.22
N LEU A 208 10.40 17.49 -13.30
CA LEU A 208 10.90 18.46 -14.26
C LEU A 208 9.71 19.08 -15.03
N PRO A 209 9.92 20.23 -15.69
CA PRO A 209 8.94 20.81 -16.60
C PRO A 209 8.53 19.83 -17.73
N LYS A 210 7.25 19.84 -18.13
CA LYS A 210 6.62 18.86 -19.04
C LYS A 210 7.25 18.87 -20.44
N GLU A 211 7.34 20.07 -21.01
CA GLU A 211 8.09 20.41 -22.24
C GLU A 211 9.53 19.88 -22.27
N LYS A 212 10.23 19.81 -21.13
CA LYS A 212 11.57 19.21 -21.05
C LYS A 212 11.54 17.70 -21.20
N PHE A 213 10.54 17.03 -20.64
CA PHE A 213 10.34 15.61 -20.89
C PHE A 213 9.96 15.39 -22.36
N GLU A 214 9.06 16.20 -22.92
CA GLU A 214 8.71 16.14 -24.35
C GLU A 214 9.96 16.27 -25.23
N ALA A 215 10.84 17.22 -24.95
CA ALA A 215 12.08 17.40 -25.69
C ALA A 215 12.95 16.12 -25.69
N LEU A 216 13.04 15.41 -24.55
CA LEU A 216 13.75 14.13 -24.48
C LEU A 216 13.09 13.06 -25.36
N VAL A 217 11.75 12.94 -25.31
CA VAL A 217 11.00 12.00 -26.15
C VAL A 217 11.25 12.30 -27.62
N MET A 218 11.16 13.56 -28.03
CA MET A 218 11.32 13.98 -29.42
C MET A 218 12.75 13.79 -29.94
N LYS A 219 13.76 13.74 -29.06
CA LYS A 219 15.17 13.50 -29.41
C LYS A 219 15.56 12.02 -29.41
N SER A 220 14.71 11.15 -28.86
CA SER A 220 14.97 9.72 -28.80
C SER A 220 15.11 9.10 -30.19
N ALA A 221 15.89 8.02 -30.27
CA ALA A 221 16.02 7.19 -31.47
C ALA A 221 14.67 6.60 -31.90
N ALA A 222 13.73 6.40 -30.97
CA ALA A 222 12.37 5.99 -31.28
C ALA A 222 11.62 7.05 -32.10
N CYS A 223 11.73 8.32 -31.71
CA CYS A 223 11.14 9.43 -32.46
C CYS A 223 11.80 9.62 -33.84
N GLN A 224 13.10 9.37 -33.95
CA GLN A 224 13.79 9.39 -35.25
C GLN A 224 13.27 8.31 -36.21
N LYS A 225 12.78 7.18 -35.68
CA LYS A 225 12.18 6.09 -36.47
C LYS A 225 10.70 6.32 -36.78
N ASP A 226 9.92 6.80 -35.82
CA ASP A 226 8.48 7.08 -35.94
C ASP A 226 8.08 8.34 -35.16
N ALA A 227 8.30 9.50 -35.78
CA ALA A 227 8.00 10.79 -35.15
C ALA A 227 6.50 10.97 -34.89
N SER A 228 5.65 10.52 -35.82
CA SER A 228 4.20 10.63 -35.71
C SER A 228 3.63 9.79 -34.57
N GLY A 229 4.04 8.52 -34.47
CA GLY A 229 3.56 7.61 -33.44
C GLY A 229 4.07 8.01 -32.06
N MET A 230 5.35 8.39 -31.93
CA MET A 230 5.89 8.87 -30.65
C MET A 230 5.22 10.17 -30.18
N LYS A 231 4.92 11.10 -31.10
CA LYS A 231 4.17 12.32 -30.77
C LYS A 231 2.73 12.02 -30.37
N ALA A 232 2.03 11.18 -31.11
CA ALA A 232 0.66 10.77 -30.77
C ALA A 232 0.60 10.07 -29.39
N LEU A 233 1.57 9.18 -29.12
CA LEU A 233 1.68 8.50 -27.84
C LEU A 233 1.96 9.48 -26.69
N TRP A 234 2.92 10.40 -26.87
CA TRP A 234 3.18 11.47 -25.92
C TRP A 234 1.93 12.31 -25.63
N ASP A 235 1.23 12.76 -26.67
CA ASP A 235 0.05 13.61 -26.54
C ASP A 235 -1.09 12.89 -25.80
N SER A 236 -1.20 11.57 -25.99
CA SER A 236 -2.22 10.76 -25.32
C SER A 236 -2.00 10.54 -23.83
N VAL A 237 -0.76 10.63 -23.33
CA VAL A 237 -0.43 10.37 -21.91
C VAL A 237 0.04 11.60 -21.14
N SER A 238 0.61 12.61 -21.80
CA SER A 238 1.39 13.64 -21.13
C SER A 238 0.57 14.57 -20.22
N GLU A 239 -0.72 14.77 -20.48
CA GLU A 239 -1.59 15.52 -19.56
C GLU A 239 -1.79 14.75 -18.25
N ARG A 240 -2.21 13.49 -18.32
CA ARG A 240 -2.41 12.65 -17.12
C ARG A 240 -1.08 12.29 -16.45
N MET A 241 0.02 12.15 -17.18
CA MET A 241 1.36 11.90 -16.62
C MET A 241 1.79 13.00 -15.62
N PHE A 242 1.42 14.26 -15.88
CA PHE A 242 1.76 15.41 -15.04
C PHE A 242 0.57 15.94 -14.21
N GLY A 243 -0.64 15.43 -14.44
CA GLY A 243 -1.88 15.91 -13.84
C GLY A 243 -1.94 15.66 -12.34
N LEU A 244 -2.30 16.70 -11.57
CA LEU A 244 -2.52 16.66 -10.12
C LEU A 244 -3.88 17.25 -9.74
N SER A 245 -4.92 17.01 -10.54
CA SER A 245 -6.29 17.30 -10.10
C SER A 245 -6.62 16.48 -8.85
N GLU A 246 -7.63 16.89 -8.06
CA GLU A 246 -7.91 16.23 -6.77
C GLU A 246 -8.14 14.71 -6.90
N ARG A 247 -8.83 14.26 -7.96
CA ARG A 247 -9.05 12.83 -8.22
C ARG A 247 -7.80 12.09 -8.70
N GLU A 248 -6.78 12.79 -9.19
CA GLU A 248 -5.57 12.17 -9.69
C GLU A 248 -4.52 11.98 -8.58
N LYS A 249 -4.57 12.71 -7.47
CA LYS A 249 -3.50 12.69 -6.47
C LYS A 249 -3.30 11.34 -5.79
N GLU A 250 -4.36 10.55 -5.65
CA GLU A 250 -4.35 9.25 -4.97
C GLU A 250 -5.31 8.25 -5.62
N LEU A 251 -5.09 6.95 -5.36
CA LEU A 251 -6.06 5.93 -5.74
C LEU A 251 -7.31 6.00 -4.84
N GLY A 252 -8.48 5.81 -5.43
CA GLY A 252 -9.75 5.90 -4.72
C GLY A 252 -10.98 5.80 -5.62
N LEU A 253 -12.15 5.64 -4.99
CA LEU A 253 -13.47 5.61 -5.66
C LEU A 253 -14.13 6.99 -5.71
N GLY A 254 -14.88 7.25 -6.77
CA GLY A 254 -15.66 8.48 -6.94
C GLY A 254 -14.81 9.74 -6.85
N GLU A 255 -15.20 10.68 -5.99
CA GLU A 255 -14.49 11.95 -5.79
C GLU A 255 -13.18 11.80 -4.98
N LYS A 256 -12.96 10.65 -4.31
CA LYS A 256 -11.80 10.43 -3.43
C LYS A 256 -10.50 10.13 -4.18
N GLY A 257 -10.57 9.74 -5.45
CA GLY A 257 -9.38 9.38 -6.21
C GLY A 257 -9.69 8.78 -7.58
N THR A 258 -8.70 8.11 -8.14
CA THR A 258 -8.80 7.35 -9.39
C THR A 258 -8.62 5.85 -9.13
N THR A 259 -9.23 5.01 -9.95
CA THR A 259 -9.01 3.57 -9.92
C THR A 259 -9.38 3.00 -11.26
N SER A 260 -8.78 1.87 -11.63
CA SER A 260 -9.15 1.11 -12.83
C SER A 260 -9.69 -0.29 -12.53
N TYR A 261 -9.90 -0.61 -11.25
CA TYR A 261 -10.73 -1.75 -10.82
C TYR A 261 -12.22 -1.50 -11.12
N PHE A 262 -12.60 -0.23 -11.21
CA PHE A 262 -13.94 0.24 -11.50
C PHE A 262 -13.91 1.27 -12.64
N SER A 263 -14.96 1.35 -13.46
CA SER A 263 -15.10 2.47 -14.40
C SER A 263 -15.21 3.82 -13.66
N ALA A 264 -14.76 4.91 -14.29
CA ALA A 264 -14.59 6.22 -13.64
C ALA A 264 -15.87 6.84 -13.04
N ASN A 265 -17.03 6.35 -13.45
CA ASN A 265 -18.36 6.74 -12.98
C ASN A 265 -18.87 5.93 -11.78
N CYS A 266 -18.11 4.95 -11.28
CA CYS A 266 -18.45 4.18 -10.09
C CYS A 266 -18.10 4.90 -8.78
N ASP A 267 -18.93 4.68 -7.76
CA ASP A 267 -18.73 5.13 -6.39
C ASP A 267 -18.77 3.97 -5.38
N LEU A 268 -18.78 4.29 -4.09
CA LEU A 268 -18.80 3.30 -3.01
C LEU A 268 -20.08 2.47 -2.98
N ASP A 269 -21.22 3.05 -3.36
CA ASP A 269 -22.50 2.34 -3.33
C ASP A 269 -22.57 1.35 -4.50
N ASP A 270 -22.03 1.69 -5.67
CA ASP A 270 -21.86 0.74 -6.77
C ASP A 270 -20.99 -0.47 -6.36
N ALA A 271 -19.90 -0.22 -5.63
CA ALA A 271 -19.01 -1.28 -5.14
C ALA A 271 -19.74 -2.23 -4.15
N LYS A 272 -20.53 -1.69 -3.23
CA LYS A 272 -21.37 -2.49 -2.30
C LYS A 272 -22.41 -3.33 -3.06
N ILE A 273 -23.08 -2.73 -4.04
CA ILE A 273 -24.09 -3.42 -4.88
C ILE A 273 -23.46 -4.58 -5.63
N ALA A 274 -22.27 -4.36 -6.21
CA ALA A 274 -21.53 -5.44 -6.88
C ALA A 274 -21.12 -6.54 -5.91
N GLN A 275 -20.67 -6.20 -4.70
CA GLN A 275 -20.32 -7.20 -3.69
C GLN A 275 -21.54 -8.04 -3.27
N GLU A 276 -22.69 -7.41 -3.05
CA GLU A 276 -23.94 -8.10 -2.75
C GLU A 276 -24.30 -9.12 -3.84
N PHE A 277 -24.17 -8.71 -5.10
CA PHE A 277 -24.39 -9.60 -6.26
C PHE A 277 -23.39 -10.77 -6.30
N LEU A 278 -22.10 -10.49 -6.14
CA LEU A 278 -21.03 -11.50 -6.16
C LEU A 278 -21.24 -12.56 -5.07
N THR A 279 -21.57 -12.11 -3.85
CA THR A 279 -21.91 -12.99 -2.73
C THR A 279 -23.16 -13.83 -3.03
N ALA A 280 -24.21 -13.25 -3.61
CA ALA A 280 -25.42 -13.98 -3.98
C ALA A 280 -25.19 -15.04 -5.06
N LYS A 281 -24.14 -14.89 -5.87
CA LYS A 281 -23.75 -15.82 -6.94
C LYS A 281 -22.63 -16.78 -6.55
N ASP A 282 -22.14 -16.72 -5.32
CA ASP A 282 -20.96 -17.47 -4.87
C ASP A 282 -19.76 -17.27 -5.81
N LEU A 283 -19.55 -16.02 -6.24
CA LEU A 283 -18.49 -15.65 -7.18
C LEU A 283 -17.44 -14.79 -6.46
N SER A 284 -16.21 -15.27 -6.46
CA SER A 284 -15.11 -14.55 -5.80
C SER A 284 -14.74 -13.25 -6.54
N PRO A 285 -14.50 -12.14 -5.82
CA PRO A 285 -14.11 -10.86 -6.42
C PRO A 285 -12.65 -10.78 -6.89
N TYR A 286 -11.75 -11.67 -6.44
CA TYR A 286 -10.29 -11.53 -6.59
C TYR A 286 -9.83 -11.25 -8.03
N ASN A 287 -10.37 -11.96 -9.02
CA ASN A 287 -9.97 -11.81 -10.43
C ASN A 287 -10.99 -11.02 -11.26
N THR A 288 -11.70 -10.06 -10.65
CA THR A 288 -12.78 -9.31 -11.31
C THR A 288 -12.53 -7.80 -11.36
N ARG A 289 -13.13 -7.14 -12.35
CA ARG A 289 -13.33 -5.68 -12.40
C ARG A 289 -14.80 -5.33 -12.64
N LEU A 290 -15.20 -4.10 -12.30
CA LEU A 290 -16.59 -3.65 -12.40
C LEU A 290 -16.74 -2.44 -13.33
N PHE A 291 -17.56 -2.56 -14.37
CA PHE A 291 -17.86 -1.45 -15.27
C PHE A 291 -19.34 -1.09 -15.22
N LYS A 292 -19.64 0.20 -15.07
CA LYS A 292 -21.01 0.71 -15.01
C LYS A 292 -21.37 1.43 -16.29
N THR A 293 -22.46 1.00 -16.91
CA THR A 293 -23.07 1.64 -18.07
C THR A 293 -24.57 1.88 -17.84
N THR A 294 -25.19 2.64 -18.74
CA THR A 294 -26.64 2.86 -18.73
C THR A 294 -27.21 2.33 -20.04
N GLU A 295 -28.02 1.27 -19.95
CA GLU A 295 -28.70 0.67 -21.09
C GLU A 295 -30.21 0.91 -20.97
N LYS A 296 -30.83 1.57 -21.96
CA LYS A 296 -32.28 1.87 -21.99
C LYS A 296 -32.81 2.55 -20.71
N GLY A 297 -31.98 3.40 -20.08
CA GLY A 297 -32.32 4.12 -18.85
C GLY A 297 -32.18 3.29 -17.57
N LYS A 298 -31.67 2.06 -17.66
CA LYS A 298 -31.39 1.18 -16.52
C LYS A 298 -29.88 1.06 -16.31
N THR A 299 -29.46 1.06 -15.05
CA THR A 299 -28.07 0.78 -14.69
C THR A 299 -27.71 -0.66 -15.03
N CYS A 300 -26.64 -0.83 -15.79
CA CYS A 300 -26.06 -2.11 -16.16
C CYS A 300 -24.63 -2.18 -15.60
N TYR A 301 -24.34 -3.21 -14.81
CA TYR A 301 -23.00 -3.50 -14.30
C TYR A 301 -22.41 -4.67 -15.08
N GLU A 302 -21.19 -4.53 -15.56
CA GLU A 302 -20.40 -5.63 -16.10
C GLU A 302 -19.36 -6.07 -15.06
N VAL A 303 -19.43 -7.33 -14.65
CA VAL A 303 -18.40 -8.00 -13.85
C VAL A 303 -17.53 -8.77 -14.83
N LYS A 304 -16.31 -8.28 -15.07
CA LYS A 304 -15.40 -8.83 -16.06
C LYS A 304 -14.33 -9.70 -15.38
N LEU A 305 -14.28 -10.98 -15.71
CA LEU A 305 -13.33 -11.95 -15.14
C LEU A 305 -12.04 -12.02 -15.97
N ALA A 306 -10.90 -12.00 -15.28
CA ALA A 306 -9.60 -12.18 -15.91
C ALA A 306 -9.38 -13.64 -16.36
N SER A 307 -9.07 -13.81 -17.65
CA SER A 307 -8.87 -15.14 -18.27
C SER A 307 -8.35 -15.05 -19.69
N ALA A 308 -7.65 -16.09 -20.16
CA ALA A 308 -7.21 -16.22 -21.54
C ALA A 308 -8.40 -16.44 -22.51
N ALA A 309 -9.42 -17.21 -22.09
CA ALA A 309 -10.60 -17.48 -22.92
C ALA A 309 -11.58 -16.28 -22.94
N THR A 310 -12.19 -16.02 -24.10
CA THR A 310 -13.03 -14.82 -24.35
C THR A 310 -14.50 -15.11 -24.71
N GLY A 311 -15.03 -16.32 -24.45
CA GLY A 311 -16.40 -16.70 -24.80
C GLY A 311 -17.21 -17.35 -23.67
N ASP A 312 -18.44 -17.79 -23.95
CA ASP A 312 -19.45 -18.19 -22.95
C ASP A 312 -19.33 -19.65 -22.43
N GLY A 313 -18.12 -20.20 -22.48
CA GLY A 313 -17.85 -21.57 -22.01
C GLY A 313 -17.97 -21.71 -20.49
N VAL A 314 -18.10 -22.95 -20.03
CA VAL A 314 -18.17 -23.27 -18.59
C VAL A 314 -16.92 -22.76 -17.87
N ILE A 315 -17.12 -22.20 -16.67
CA ILE A 315 -16.05 -21.86 -15.73
C ILE A 315 -16.03 -22.94 -14.65
N PRO A 316 -14.97 -23.77 -14.56
CA PRO A 316 -14.91 -24.86 -13.58
C PRO A 316 -15.14 -24.38 -12.15
N GLY A 317 -15.97 -25.12 -11.41
CA GLY A 317 -16.28 -24.82 -10.00
C GLY A 317 -17.21 -23.63 -9.78
N CYS A 318 -17.66 -22.93 -10.83
CA CYS A 318 -18.69 -21.89 -10.72
C CYS A 318 -20.07 -22.42 -11.12
N GLN A 319 -21.13 -21.72 -10.71
CA GLN A 319 -22.52 -22.08 -11.07
C GLN A 319 -22.71 -22.09 -12.59
N GLU A 320 -23.47 -23.07 -13.09
CA GLU A 320 -23.81 -23.14 -14.52
C GLU A 320 -24.61 -21.89 -14.94
N GLY A 321 -24.27 -21.32 -16.10
CA GLY A 321 -24.87 -20.07 -16.57
C GLY A 321 -24.44 -18.83 -15.78
N ILE A 322 -23.31 -18.87 -15.05
CA ILE A 322 -22.77 -17.66 -14.40
C ILE A 322 -22.42 -16.57 -15.41
N LEU A 323 -21.88 -16.93 -16.57
CA LEU A 323 -21.64 -16.00 -17.68
C LEU A 323 -22.97 -15.60 -18.33
N GLY A 324 -23.15 -14.31 -18.59
CA GLY A 324 -24.36 -13.75 -19.20
C GLY A 324 -25.06 -12.71 -18.32
N CYS A 325 -26.32 -12.41 -18.66
CA CYS A 325 -27.11 -11.36 -18.01
C CYS A 325 -27.95 -11.91 -16.85
N HIS A 326 -27.91 -11.20 -15.73
CA HIS A 326 -28.62 -11.50 -14.49
C HIS A 326 -29.40 -10.27 -14.04
N GLU A 327 -30.67 -10.49 -13.71
CA GLU A 327 -31.48 -9.47 -13.05
C GLU A 327 -31.22 -9.53 -11.54
N PHE A 328 -30.92 -8.39 -10.93
CA PHE A 328 -30.61 -8.31 -9.51
C PHE A 328 -31.24 -7.07 -8.89
N THR A 329 -31.84 -7.22 -7.71
CA THR A 329 -32.42 -6.11 -6.94
C THR A 329 -31.60 -5.93 -5.67
N PRO A 330 -30.66 -4.97 -5.64
CA PRO A 330 -29.78 -4.78 -4.49
C PRO A 330 -30.57 -4.24 -3.29
N THR A 331 -30.22 -4.71 -2.10
CA THR A 331 -30.84 -4.27 -0.83
C THR A 331 -30.67 -2.77 -0.62
N LEU A 332 -29.53 -2.21 -1.05
CA LEU A 332 -29.21 -0.79 -0.85
C LEU A 332 -30.16 0.16 -1.61
N THR A 333 -30.59 -0.21 -2.81
CA THR A 333 -31.37 0.68 -3.68
C THR A 333 -32.82 0.24 -3.86
N SER A 334 -33.11 -1.05 -3.62
CA SER A 334 -34.40 -1.70 -3.89
C SER A 334 -34.91 -1.49 -5.32
N LYS A 335 -33.99 -1.22 -6.27
CA LYS A 335 -34.28 -1.01 -7.69
C LYS A 335 -33.58 -2.08 -8.51
N ALA A 336 -34.32 -2.76 -9.36
CA ALA A 336 -33.76 -3.76 -10.25
C ALA A 336 -32.68 -3.15 -11.17
N CYS A 337 -31.53 -3.79 -11.21
CA CYS A 337 -30.42 -3.50 -12.12
C CYS A 337 -30.05 -4.78 -12.88
N THR A 338 -29.29 -4.63 -13.96
CA THR A 338 -28.81 -5.78 -14.73
C THR A 338 -27.32 -5.95 -14.46
N PHE A 339 -26.91 -7.16 -14.13
CA PHE A 339 -25.51 -7.57 -14.08
C PHE A 339 -25.19 -8.40 -15.32
N ARG A 340 -24.10 -8.11 -16.01
CA ARG A 340 -23.53 -8.94 -17.06
C ARG A 340 -22.21 -9.49 -16.55
N VAL A 341 -22.12 -10.81 -16.40
CA VAL A 341 -20.84 -11.44 -16.06
C VAL A 341 -20.18 -11.88 -17.36
N THR A 342 -18.99 -11.37 -17.62
CA THR A 342 -18.18 -11.65 -18.80
C THR A 342 -16.80 -12.16 -18.39
N ARG A 343 -16.04 -12.70 -19.34
CA ARG A 343 -14.64 -13.09 -19.12
C ARG A 343 -13.77 -12.65 -20.30
N GLY A 344 -12.48 -12.92 -20.22
CA GLY A 344 -11.49 -12.50 -21.20
C GLY A 344 -10.76 -11.21 -20.85
N ASP A 345 -10.88 -10.73 -19.59
CA ASP A 345 -10.05 -9.61 -19.16
C ASP A 345 -8.56 -10.00 -19.24
N TYR A 346 -7.76 -9.12 -19.83
CA TYR A 346 -6.32 -9.34 -20.06
C TYR A 346 -5.97 -10.59 -20.90
N SER A 347 -6.89 -11.10 -21.72
CA SER A 347 -6.79 -12.41 -22.39
C SER A 347 -5.46 -12.72 -23.07
N GLN A 348 -4.88 -11.77 -23.79
CA GLN A 348 -3.60 -11.98 -24.48
C GLN A 348 -2.42 -12.10 -23.50
N LEU A 349 -2.37 -11.28 -22.44
CA LEU A 349 -1.37 -11.42 -21.38
C LEU A 349 -1.58 -12.73 -20.60
N MET A 350 -2.82 -13.07 -20.29
CA MET A 350 -3.15 -14.34 -19.63
C MET A 350 -2.74 -15.56 -20.44
N SER A 351 -2.82 -15.49 -21.77
CA SER A 351 -2.33 -16.56 -22.64
C SER A 351 -0.82 -16.75 -22.51
N LEU A 352 -0.04 -15.67 -22.43
CA LEU A 352 1.40 -15.74 -22.21
C LEU A 352 1.76 -16.29 -20.82
N VAL A 353 0.98 -15.93 -19.79
CA VAL A 353 1.11 -16.53 -18.45
C VAL A 353 0.89 -18.04 -18.52
N VAL A 354 -0.23 -18.47 -19.10
CA VAL A 354 -0.60 -19.89 -19.28
C VAL A 354 0.47 -20.66 -20.04
N ASP A 355 0.97 -20.14 -21.15
CA ASP A 355 1.97 -20.82 -21.98
C ASP A 355 3.28 -21.04 -21.23
N ASN A 356 3.70 -20.07 -20.42
CA ASN A 356 4.90 -20.20 -19.60
C ASN A 356 4.70 -21.17 -18.43
N LEU A 357 3.53 -21.16 -17.77
CA LEU A 357 3.24 -22.15 -16.73
C LEU A 357 3.20 -23.57 -17.28
N LYS A 358 2.67 -23.78 -18.49
CA LYS A 358 2.73 -25.09 -19.19
C LYS A 358 4.16 -25.54 -19.44
N LYS A 359 5.05 -24.65 -19.87
CA LYS A 359 6.48 -24.98 -20.02
C LYS A 359 7.13 -25.31 -18.68
N ALA A 360 6.80 -24.57 -17.61
CA ALA A 360 7.32 -24.85 -16.27
C ALA A 360 6.93 -26.26 -15.78
N GLN A 361 5.75 -26.78 -16.13
CA GLN A 361 5.31 -28.13 -15.76
C GLN A 361 6.26 -29.22 -16.25
N GLU A 362 6.96 -29.04 -17.37
CA GLU A 362 7.95 -30.00 -17.88
C GLU A 362 9.13 -30.16 -16.91
N TYR A 363 9.42 -29.13 -16.11
CA TYR A 363 10.55 -29.05 -15.19
C TYR A 363 10.16 -29.15 -13.71
N ALA A 364 8.87 -29.41 -13.40
CA ALA A 364 8.41 -29.63 -12.03
C ALA A 364 9.23 -30.73 -11.32
N ALA A 365 9.60 -30.48 -10.06
CA ALA A 365 10.38 -31.39 -9.23
C ALA A 365 9.56 -32.61 -8.77
N ASN A 366 8.24 -32.44 -8.60
CA ASN A 366 7.33 -33.48 -8.12
C ASN A 366 5.90 -33.30 -8.68
N ASP A 367 5.01 -34.24 -8.37
CA ASP A 367 3.62 -34.23 -8.85
C ASP A 367 2.78 -33.11 -8.22
N LEU A 368 3.10 -32.64 -7.01
CA LEU A 368 2.39 -31.51 -6.38
C LEU A 368 2.66 -30.21 -7.15
N GLU A 369 3.91 -29.96 -7.54
CA GLU A 369 4.25 -28.83 -8.42
C GLU A 369 3.59 -28.95 -9.80
N ARG A 370 3.54 -30.15 -10.37
CA ARG A 370 2.86 -30.37 -11.65
C ARG A 370 1.36 -30.09 -11.52
N ASN A 371 0.72 -30.57 -10.46
CA ASN A 371 -0.71 -30.42 -10.22
C ASN A 371 -1.09 -28.98 -9.87
N MET A 372 -0.31 -28.28 -9.03
CA MET A 372 -0.58 -26.87 -8.74
C MET A 372 -0.50 -26.02 -10.02
N LEU A 373 0.50 -26.27 -10.88
CA LEU A 373 0.63 -25.55 -12.15
C LEU A 373 -0.51 -25.90 -13.12
N ASN A 374 -0.98 -27.15 -13.15
CA ASN A 374 -2.16 -27.54 -13.95
C ASN A 374 -3.40 -26.74 -13.52
N ASP A 375 -3.64 -26.64 -12.22
CA ASP A 375 -4.78 -25.90 -11.67
C ASP A 375 -4.66 -24.39 -11.90
N TYR A 376 -3.46 -23.82 -11.81
CA TYR A 376 -3.22 -22.40 -12.15
C TYR A 376 -3.43 -22.15 -13.65
N VAL A 377 -2.99 -23.06 -14.52
CA VAL A 377 -3.27 -23.01 -15.96
C VAL A 377 -4.78 -23.03 -16.22
N GLU A 378 -5.54 -23.90 -15.56
CA GLU A 378 -7.00 -23.94 -15.68
C GLU A 378 -7.65 -22.63 -15.19
N SER A 379 -7.19 -22.11 -14.04
CA SER A 379 -7.67 -20.85 -13.49
C SER A 379 -7.47 -19.68 -14.44
N PHE A 380 -6.24 -19.48 -14.94
CA PHE A 380 -5.92 -18.36 -15.83
C PHE A 380 -6.45 -18.56 -17.24
N THR A 381 -6.73 -19.80 -17.66
CA THR A 381 -7.41 -20.06 -18.93
C THR A 381 -8.90 -19.72 -18.84
N SER A 382 -9.58 -20.18 -17.78
CA SER A 382 -11.04 -20.16 -17.69
C SER A 382 -11.62 -18.96 -16.93
N GLY A 383 -10.86 -18.39 -15.99
CA GLY A 383 -11.29 -17.38 -15.02
C GLY A 383 -11.75 -17.96 -13.68
N SER A 384 -11.41 -19.22 -13.38
CA SER A 384 -11.88 -19.95 -12.20
C SER A 384 -11.01 -19.72 -10.96
N ILE A 385 -11.54 -18.99 -9.97
CA ILE A 385 -10.96 -18.95 -8.61
C ILE A 385 -11.04 -20.31 -7.89
N PRO A 386 -12.10 -21.13 -8.04
CA PRO A 386 -12.08 -22.50 -7.50
C PRO A 386 -10.90 -23.35 -7.97
N SER A 387 -10.48 -23.19 -9.23
CA SER A 387 -9.26 -23.85 -9.75
C SER A 387 -8.00 -23.27 -9.12
N HIS A 388 -7.91 -21.94 -8.95
CA HIS A 388 -6.79 -21.31 -8.23
C HIS A 388 -6.68 -21.81 -6.78
N LYS A 389 -7.81 -21.94 -6.09
CA LYS A 389 -7.91 -22.57 -4.77
C LYS A 389 -7.39 -24.01 -4.80
N SER A 390 -7.78 -24.82 -5.78
CA SER A 390 -7.25 -26.19 -5.95
C SER A 390 -5.73 -26.21 -6.10
N GLY A 391 -5.17 -25.35 -6.96
CA GLY A 391 -3.73 -25.23 -7.11
C GLY A 391 -3.03 -24.79 -5.83
N SER A 392 -3.66 -23.87 -5.08
CA SER A 392 -3.18 -23.41 -3.78
C SER A 392 -3.15 -24.54 -2.74
N ARG A 393 -4.07 -25.52 -2.77
CA ARG A 393 -4.02 -26.71 -1.92
C ARG A 393 -2.81 -27.59 -2.23
N HIS A 394 -2.57 -27.87 -3.52
CA HIS A 394 -1.38 -28.59 -3.95
C HIS A 394 -0.09 -27.87 -3.54
N TRP A 395 -0.08 -26.53 -3.65
CA TRP A 395 1.04 -25.70 -3.25
C TRP A 395 1.33 -25.76 -1.74
N ILE A 396 0.32 -25.69 -0.87
CA ILE A 396 0.49 -25.83 0.58
C ILE A 396 1.06 -27.21 0.92
N GLN A 397 0.57 -28.25 0.25
CA GLN A 397 1.05 -29.63 0.44
C GLN A 397 2.49 -29.83 -0.02
N ASN A 398 2.98 -29.02 -0.97
CA ASN A 398 4.37 -29.06 -1.44
C ASN A 398 5.31 -28.38 -0.44
N THR A 399 5.68 -29.09 0.63
CA THR A 399 6.55 -28.57 1.70
C THR A 399 8.04 -28.65 1.32
N GLY A 400 8.79 -27.58 1.58
CA GLY A 400 10.24 -27.51 1.40
C GLY A 400 10.75 -27.59 -0.06
N PRO A 401 10.09 -26.97 -1.06
CA PRO A 401 10.63 -26.95 -2.42
C PRO A 401 11.91 -26.09 -2.48
N ILE A 402 12.86 -26.44 -3.35
CA ILE A 402 14.10 -25.64 -3.53
C ILE A 402 13.79 -24.30 -4.20
N VAL A 403 12.90 -24.31 -5.20
CA VAL A 403 12.37 -23.13 -5.88
C VAL A 403 10.92 -22.97 -5.46
N GLU A 404 10.67 -21.98 -4.62
CA GLU A 404 9.34 -21.65 -4.13
C GLU A 404 8.71 -20.57 -4.99
N THR A 405 7.42 -20.72 -5.29
CA THR A 405 6.71 -19.87 -6.25
C THR A 405 5.24 -19.74 -5.91
N TYR A 406 4.65 -18.59 -6.20
CA TYR A 406 3.20 -18.40 -6.19
C TYR A 406 2.81 -17.34 -7.21
N ILE A 407 1.61 -17.41 -7.77
CA ILE A 407 1.16 -16.52 -8.86
C ILE A 407 -0.37 -16.39 -8.90
N GLY A 408 -0.89 -15.19 -9.14
CA GLY A 408 -2.32 -14.94 -9.35
C GLY A 408 -2.78 -13.55 -8.95
N PHE A 409 -4.08 -13.40 -8.69
CA PHE A 409 -4.66 -12.18 -8.10
C PHE A 409 -4.76 -12.36 -6.59
N ILE A 410 -3.75 -11.90 -5.86
CA ILE A 410 -3.49 -12.37 -4.49
C ILE A 410 -3.90 -11.33 -3.44
N GLU A 411 -3.33 -10.13 -3.52
CA GLU A 411 -3.49 -9.11 -2.49
C GLU A 411 -4.53 -8.05 -2.88
N SER A 412 -5.44 -7.71 -1.97
CA SER A 412 -6.54 -6.77 -2.23
C SER A 412 -6.29 -5.34 -1.72
N TYR A 413 -5.06 -5.02 -1.33
CA TYR A 413 -4.72 -3.73 -0.69
C TYR A 413 -5.05 -2.49 -1.53
N ARG A 414 -4.92 -2.59 -2.87
CA ARG A 414 -5.03 -1.43 -3.79
C ARG A 414 -6.40 -1.29 -4.44
N ASP A 415 -7.31 -2.25 -4.23
CA ASP A 415 -8.72 -2.04 -4.53
C ASP A 415 -9.29 -1.05 -3.50
N PRO A 416 -9.82 0.13 -3.89
CA PRO A 416 -10.41 1.05 -2.92
C PRO A 416 -11.58 0.48 -2.11
N PHE A 417 -12.19 -0.62 -2.57
CA PHE A 417 -13.21 -1.38 -1.82
C PHE A 417 -12.61 -2.54 -0.99
N GLY A 418 -11.40 -3.01 -1.33
CA GLY A 418 -10.64 -4.00 -0.58
C GLY A 418 -10.93 -5.47 -0.91
N MET A 419 -11.52 -5.79 -2.07
CA MET A 419 -11.97 -7.15 -2.38
C MET A 419 -11.34 -7.76 -3.66
N ARG A 420 -10.90 -6.93 -4.61
CA ARG A 420 -10.27 -7.37 -5.86
C ARG A 420 -8.76 -7.48 -5.67
N GLY A 421 -8.18 -8.57 -6.17
CA GLY A 421 -6.75 -8.80 -6.07
C GLY A 421 -5.98 -8.06 -7.16
N GLU A 422 -4.84 -7.48 -6.79
CA GLU A 422 -3.81 -7.10 -7.74
C GLU A 422 -3.10 -8.37 -8.24
N PHE A 423 -2.72 -8.40 -9.53
CA PHE A 423 -1.91 -9.50 -10.04
C PHE A 423 -0.49 -9.43 -9.46
N GLU A 424 0.00 -10.55 -8.93
CA GLU A 424 1.41 -10.73 -8.60
C GLU A 424 1.88 -12.15 -8.89
N GLY A 425 3.19 -12.30 -9.06
CA GLY A 425 3.83 -13.61 -9.11
C GLY A 425 5.29 -13.53 -8.71
N PHE A 426 5.76 -14.53 -7.96
CA PHE A 426 7.14 -14.57 -7.50
C PHE A 426 7.81 -15.93 -7.74
N VAL A 427 9.13 -15.87 -7.85
CA VAL A 427 10.03 -17.00 -7.82
C VAL A 427 11.14 -16.67 -6.83
N ALA A 428 11.35 -17.54 -5.85
CA ALA A 428 12.36 -17.37 -4.84
C ALA A 428 13.03 -18.70 -4.51
N VAL A 429 14.30 -18.64 -4.12
CA VAL A 429 15.14 -19.81 -3.88
C VAL A 429 15.38 -19.95 -2.39
N VAL A 430 15.25 -21.17 -1.85
CA VAL A 430 15.43 -21.43 -0.42
C VAL A 430 16.84 -21.10 0.05
N ASN A 431 16.93 -20.27 1.08
CA ASN A 431 18.13 -20.07 1.87
C ASN A 431 18.12 -21.06 3.06
N LYS A 432 18.88 -22.15 2.93
CA LYS A 432 18.88 -23.27 3.90
C LYS A 432 19.35 -22.87 5.30
N GLU A 433 20.32 -21.97 5.39
CA GLU A 433 20.86 -21.52 6.68
C GLU A 433 19.80 -20.77 7.48
N MET A 434 19.17 -19.75 6.87
CA MET A 434 18.13 -18.97 7.53
C MET A 434 16.85 -19.78 7.77
N SER A 435 16.48 -20.67 6.85
CA SER A 435 15.32 -21.56 7.01
C SER A 435 15.42 -22.49 8.23
N THR A 436 16.64 -22.78 8.72
CA THR A 436 16.84 -23.57 9.95
C THR A 436 16.25 -22.87 11.18
N LYS A 437 16.40 -21.54 11.30
CA LYS A 437 15.83 -20.76 12.41
C LYS A 437 14.30 -20.78 12.39
N PHE A 438 13.70 -20.59 11.22
CA PHE A 438 12.25 -20.61 11.04
C PHE A 438 11.66 -22.00 11.27
N THR A 439 12.34 -23.07 10.85
CA THR A 439 11.94 -24.46 11.16
C THR A 439 11.88 -24.70 12.67
N GLN A 440 12.88 -24.21 13.42
CA GLN A 440 12.87 -24.30 14.88
C GLN A 440 11.74 -23.47 15.51
N LEU A 441 11.45 -22.28 14.97
CA LEU A 441 10.33 -21.45 15.41
C LEU A 441 8.99 -22.17 15.23
N VAL A 442 8.76 -22.79 14.06
CA VAL A 442 7.57 -23.61 13.79
C VAL A 442 7.48 -24.79 14.74
N ALA A 443 8.59 -25.49 15.01
CA ALA A 443 8.62 -26.63 15.92
C ALA A 443 8.27 -26.25 17.38
N SER A 444 8.52 -25.01 17.78
CA SER A 444 8.18 -24.48 19.11
C SER A 444 6.92 -23.62 19.15
N ALA A 445 6.19 -23.45 18.04
CA ALA A 445 5.04 -22.55 17.95
C ALA A 445 3.94 -22.85 18.98
N GLU A 446 3.64 -24.14 19.21
CA GLU A 446 2.64 -24.60 20.19
C GLU A 446 3.01 -24.23 21.64
N GLU A 447 4.27 -23.90 21.92
CA GLU A 447 4.72 -23.38 23.21
C GLU A 447 4.52 -21.87 23.36
N PHE A 448 4.44 -21.14 22.24
CA PHE A 448 4.31 -19.68 22.21
C PHE A 448 2.86 -19.21 22.08
N LEU A 449 2.00 -19.96 21.38
CA LEU A 449 0.57 -19.63 21.24
C LEU A 449 -0.13 -19.42 22.60
N PRO A 450 0.10 -20.24 23.64
CA PRO A 450 -0.51 -20.02 24.96
C PRO A 450 -0.03 -18.75 25.68
N LEU A 451 1.04 -18.09 25.20
CA LEU A 451 1.51 -16.82 25.75
C LEU A 451 0.71 -15.63 25.21
N LEU A 452 -0.06 -15.80 24.13
CA LEU A 452 -0.86 -14.73 23.54
C LEU A 452 -2.03 -14.34 24.47
N PRO A 453 -2.44 -13.06 24.49
CA PRO A 453 -3.25 -12.51 25.56
C PRO A 453 -4.76 -12.80 25.44
N TRP A 454 -5.16 -13.85 24.72
CA TRP A 454 -6.55 -14.26 24.55
C TRP A 454 -6.82 -15.67 25.10
N PRO A 455 -8.07 -16.02 25.46
CA PRO A 455 -8.39 -17.36 25.93
C PRO A 455 -8.15 -18.42 24.86
N ALA A 456 -7.86 -19.66 25.27
CA ALA A 456 -7.63 -20.79 24.36
C ALA A 456 -8.79 -21.04 23.37
N ALA A 457 -10.03 -20.73 23.76
CA ALA A 457 -11.20 -20.84 22.87
C ALA A 457 -11.17 -19.89 21.66
N PHE A 458 -10.36 -18.83 21.71
CA PHE A 458 -10.14 -17.87 20.62
C PHE A 458 -8.91 -18.25 19.77
N GLU A 459 -8.25 -19.36 20.09
CA GLU A 459 -7.17 -19.94 19.28
C GLU A 459 -7.70 -21.08 18.40
N LYS A 460 -7.01 -21.39 17.30
CA LYS A 460 -7.37 -22.51 16.42
C LYS A 460 -7.32 -23.83 17.21
N ASP A 461 -8.29 -24.71 16.97
CA ASP A 461 -8.41 -25.99 17.70
C ASP A 461 -7.18 -26.89 17.53
N LYS A 462 -6.55 -26.80 16.36
CA LYS A 462 -5.31 -27.48 16.02
C LYS A 462 -4.38 -26.50 15.32
N PHE A 463 -3.16 -26.39 15.83
CA PHE A 463 -2.13 -25.65 15.12
C PHE A 463 -1.62 -26.50 13.94
N LEU A 464 -2.03 -26.11 12.73
CA LEU A 464 -1.49 -26.68 11.50
C LEU A 464 -0.10 -26.08 11.29
N ARG A 465 0.95 -26.86 11.55
CA ARG A 465 2.35 -26.41 11.42
C ARG A 465 2.61 -26.00 9.96
N PRO A 466 2.77 -24.69 9.69
CA PRO A 466 2.98 -24.23 8.32
C PRO A 466 4.42 -24.50 7.90
N ASP A 467 4.65 -24.55 6.60
CA ASP A 467 6.01 -24.46 6.06
C ASP A 467 6.49 -23.01 6.24
N PHE A 468 7.65 -22.82 6.89
CA PHE A 468 8.24 -21.50 7.07
C PHE A 468 9.68 -21.49 6.58
N THR A 469 9.88 -20.85 5.44
CA THR A 469 11.15 -20.77 4.74
C THR A 469 11.65 -19.33 4.62
N SER A 470 12.97 -19.19 4.67
CA SER A 470 13.64 -17.96 4.26
C SER A 470 14.06 -18.11 2.81
N LEU A 471 13.68 -17.17 1.96
CA LEU A 471 13.88 -17.23 0.53
C LEU A 471 14.64 -16.01 0.02
N ASP A 472 15.46 -16.22 -1.00
CA ASP A 472 16.06 -15.17 -1.79
C ASP A 472 15.27 -15.00 -3.09
N VAL A 473 14.58 -13.87 -3.23
CA VAL A 473 13.75 -13.56 -4.39
C VAL A 473 14.61 -13.45 -5.64
N LEU A 474 14.30 -14.26 -6.66
CA LEU A 474 14.83 -14.14 -8.02
C LEU A 474 13.96 -13.20 -8.86
N THR A 475 12.65 -13.29 -8.70
CA THR A 475 11.65 -12.53 -9.45
C THR A 475 10.45 -12.24 -8.58
N PHE A 476 9.97 -11.00 -8.63
CA PHE A 476 8.68 -10.58 -8.11
C PHE A 476 8.06 -9.64 -9.14
N GLY A 477 7.12 -10.16 -9.93
CA GLY A 477 6.34 -9.39 -10.90
C GLY A 477 5.08 -8.85 -10.25
N GLY A 478 4.96 -7.53 -10.15
CA GLY A 478 3.86 -6.84 -9.47
C GLY A 478 4.21 -5.37 -9.20
N SER A 479 3.41 -4.68 -8.37
CA SER A 479 3.61 -3.26 -8.03
C SER A 479 4.65 -3.02 -6.93
N GLY A 480 5.02 -4.04 -6.17
CA GLY A 480 5.94 -3.90 -5.04
C GLY A 480 6.52 -5.25 -4.64
N ILE A 481 7.57 -5.21 -3.81
CA ILE A 481 8.22 -6.41 -3.28
C ILE A 481 8.08 -6.38 -1.75
N PRO A 482 7.34 -7.31 -1.13
CA PRO A 482 7.18 -7.37 0.31
C PRO A 482 8.45 -7.94 0.97
N ALA A 483 8.52 -7.84 2.30
CA ALA A 483 9.62 -8.44 3.06
C ALA A 483 9.29 -9.84 3.63
N GLY A 484 8.01 -10.17 3.68
CA GLY A 484 7.46 -11.44 4.10
C GLY A 484 6.06 -11.63 3.50
N ILE A 485 5.58 -12.87 3.47
CA ILE A 485 4.26 -13.21 2.92
C ILE A 485 3.65 -14.35 3.75
N ASN A 486 2.35 -14.28 4.02
CA ASN A 486 1.55 -15.37 4.59
C ASN A 486 0.34 -15.67 3.69
N ILE A 487 0.45 -16.74 2.90
CA ILE A 487 -0.48 -17.10 1.82
C ILE A 487 -0.86 -18.59 1.86
N PRO A 488 -1.98 -19.00 1.23
CA PRO A 488 -2.92 -18.17 0.46
C PRO A 488 -3.82 -17.30 1.34
N ASN A 489 -4.52 -16.35 0.72
CA ASN A 489 -5.51 -15.47 1.38
C ASN A 489 -6.92 -16.10 1.48
N TYR A 490 -7.05 -17.39 1.15
CA TYR A 490 -8.31 -18.12 1.22
C TYR A 490 -8.56 -18.67 2.63
N ASP A 491 -9.38 -17.97 3.43
CA ASP A 491 -9.65 -18.31 4.84
C ASP A 491 -10.11 -19.77 5.05
N ASP A 492 -10.94 -20.30 4.16
CA ASP A 492 -11.40 -21.69 4.20
C ASP A 492 -10.23 -22.68 4.13
N ILE A 493 -9.23 -22.41 3.28
CA ILE A 493 -8.02 -23.20 3.15
C ILE A 493 -7.11 -22.99 4.37
N ARG A 494 -6.91 -21.74 4.81
CA ARG A 494 -6.05 -21.41 5.96
C ARG A 494 -6.50 -22.07 7.26
N GLN A 495 -7.82 -22.21 7.45
CA GLN A 495 -8.40 -22.80 8.65
C GLN A 495 -8.39 -24.33 8.61
N SER A 496 -8.64 -24.95 7.45
CA SER A 496 -8.86 -26.40 7.36
C SER A 496 -7.67 -27.20 6.84
N GLU A 497 -6.81 -26.61 6.02
CA GLU A 497 -5.74 -27.31 5.30
C GLU A 497 -4.34 -26.76 5.63
N GLY A 498 -4.18 -25.44 5.76
CA GLY A 498 -2.94 -24.79 6.15
C GLY A 498 -2.60 -23.57 5.31
N PHE A 499 -1.37 -23.08 5.49
CA PHE A 499 -0.79 -21.92 4.79
C PHE A 499 0.74 -22.04 4.83
N LYS A 500 1.46 -21.24 4.04
CA LYS A 500 2.91 -21.09 4.17
C LYS A 500 3.26 -19.67 4.61
N ASN A 501 4.35 -19.58 5.37
CA ASN A 501 4.98 -18.32 5.73
C ASN A 501 6.30 -18.22 5.00
N VAL A 502 6.58 -17.04 4.48
CA VAL A 502 7.78 -16.77 3.71
C VAL A 502 8.44 -15.52 4.25
N SER A 503 9.74 -15.59 4.54
CA SER A 503 10.58 -14.42 4.81
C SER A 503 11.50 -14.18 3.63
N LEU A 504 11.45 -12.99 3.04
CA LEU A 504 12.23 -12.62 1.85
C LEU A 504 13.55 -11.96 2.27
N GLY A 505 14.55 -12.79 2.59
CA GLY A 505 15.78 -12.37 3.25
C GLY A 505 16.57 -11.32 2.45
N ASN A 506 16.79 -11.57 1.16
CA ASN A 506 17.50 -10.62 0.30
C ASN A 506 16.77 -9.27 0.13
N VAL A 507 15.44 -9.21 0.25
CA VAL A 507 14.67 -7.95 0.24
C VAL A 507 15.00 -7.14 1.50
N ILE A 508 14.95 -7.77 2.67
CA ILE A 508 15.24 -7.15 3.97
C ILE A 508 16.67 -6.59 3.97
N VAL A 509 17.64 -7.39 3.58
CA VAL A 509 19.06 -7.01 3.54
C VAL A 509 19.28 -5.84 2.58
N SER A 510 18.71 -5.91 1.38
CA SER A 510 18.91 -4.90 0.33
C SER A 510 18.24 -3.57 0.67
N ALA A 511 17.05 -3.59 1.29
CA ALA A 511 16.33 -2.40 1.72
C ALA A 511 17.14 -1.55 2.73
N TYR A 512 17.90 -2.19 3.61
CA TYR A 512 18.61 -1.54 4.71
C TYR A 512 20.12 -1.43 4.54
N LYS A 513 20.68 -1.95 3.45
CA LYS A 513 22.10 -1.75 3.12
C LYS A 513 22.42 -0.24 3.05
N ASP A 514 23.56 0.21 3.56
CA ASP A 514 24.04 1.59 3.43
C ASP A 514 23.14 2.72 4.00
N THR A 515 22.25 2.45 4.97
CA THR A 515 21.36 3.47 5.58
C THR A 515 21.97 4.28 6.74
N LYS A 516 23.29 4.26 6.93
CA LYS A 516 23.94 4.79 8.15
C LYS A 516 23.68 6.29 8.41
N ASP A 517 23.53 7.09 7.36
CA ASP A 517 23.51 8.57 7.49
C ASP A 517 22.09 9.19 7.54
N LYS A 518 21.01 8.40 7.55
CA LYS A 518 19.64 8.89 7.27
C LYS A 518 18.54 8.43 8.26
N VAL A 519 18.86 8.23 9.54
CA VAL A 519 17.88 7.78 10.55
C VAL A 519 17.26 8.95 11.32
N ASN A 520 16.14 9.48 10.79
CA ASN A 520 15.41 10.61 11.40
C ASN A 520 14.63 10.20 12.65
N PHE A 521 14.33 11.18 13.51
CA PHE A 521 13.45 11.10 14.68
C PHE A 521 13.91 10.17 15.82
N LEU A 522 15.20 9.80 15.85
CA LEU A 522 15.82 9.07 16.95
C LEU A 522 16.80 9.94 17.72
N ALA A 523 16.98 9.65 19.01
CA ALA A 523 18.04 10.24 19.80
C ALA A 523 19.40 9.78 19.28
N GLU A 524 20.44 10.62 19.39
CA GLU A 524 21.78 10.27 18.89
C GLU A 524 22.31 8.97 19.49
N ASP A 525 22.11 8.77 20.80
CA ASP A 525 22.53 7.58 21.52
C ASP A 525 21.86 6.28 21.01
N ASP A 526 20.70 6.38 20.35
CA ASP A 526 19.98 5.23 19.80
C ASP A 526 20.38 4.91 18.35
N LYS A 527 20.95 5.87 17.60
CA LYS A 527 21.13 5.73 16.14
C LYS A 527 22.11 4.62 15.77
N GLU A 528 23.26 4.55 16.44
CA GLU A 528 24.27 3.53 16.15
C GLU A 528 23.72 2.12 16.42
N LEU A 529 23.10 1.94 17.60
CA LEU A 529 22.49 0.67 17.98
C LEU A 529 21.37 0.28 17.01
N PHE A 530 20.51 1.23 16.65
CA PHE A 530 19.44 1.02 15.68
C PHE A 530 19.98 0.57 14.33
N VAL A 531 20.96 1.29 13.76
CA VAL A 531 21.56 0.95 12.45
C VAL A 531 22.18 -0.44 12.46
N ASN A 532 22.89 -0.79 13.54
CA ASN A 532 23.58 -2.08 13.65
C ASN A 532 22.62 -3.26 13.81
N LEU A 533 21.50 -3.07 14.52
CA LEU A 533 20.57 -4.15 14.86
C LEU A 533 19.31 -4.21 13.99
N LYS A 534 19.01 -3.17 13.19
CA LYS A 534 17.75 -3.06 12.44
C LYS A 534 17.41 -4.32 11.64
N THR A 535 18.36 -4.83 10.84
CA THR A 535 18.14 -6.03 10.01
C THR A 535 17.79 -7.23 10.87
N THR A 536 18.59 -7.49 11.91
CA THR A 536 18.41 -8.61 12.83
C THR A 536 17.10 -8.53 13.61
N THR A 537 16.79 -7.34 14.14
CA THR A 537 15.50 -7.07 14.80
C THR A 537 14.32 -7.29 13.84
N PHE A 538 14.46 -6.86 12.59
CA PHE A 538 13.42 -7.00 11.58
C PHE A 538 13.18 -8.47 11.22
N GLU A 539 14.22 -9.31 11.18
CA GLU A 539 14.08 -10.77 11.02
C GLU A 539 13.24 -11.41 12.14
N VAL A 540 13.47 -11.02 13.40
CA VAL A 540 12.66 -11.49 14.53
C VAL A 540 11.20 -11.02 14.39
N GLN A 541 11.00 -9.73 14.07
CA GLN A 541 9.66 -9.16 13.91
C GLN A 541 8.89 -9.86 12.79
N VAL A 542 9.47 -10.01 11.59
CA VAL A 542 8.85 -10.70 10.45
C VAL A 542 8.56 -12.16 10.80
N GLY A 543 9.51 -12.86 11.44
CA GLY A 543 9.30 -14.23 11.87
C GLY A 543 8.08 -14.43 12.76
N LEU A 544 7.92 -13.56 13.75
CA LEU A 544 6.78 -13.59 14.66
C LEU A 544 5.49 -13.09 13.99
N HIS A 545 5.57 -12.04 13.17
CA HIS A 545 4.45 -11.42 12.47
C HIS A 545 3.78 -12.41 11.50
N GLU A 546 4.56 -13.09 10.64
CA GLU A 546 4.01 -14.03 9.67
C GLU A 546 3.47 -15.29 10.36
N LEU A 547 4.30 -15.95 11.19
CA LEU A 547 3.96 -17.25 11.76
C LEU A 547 2.94 -17.17 12.90
N LEU A 548 3.21 -16.32 13.89
CA LEU A 548 2.43 -16.26 15.13
C LEU A 548 1.46 -15.08 15.16
N GLY A 549 1.69 -14.05 14.33
CA GLY A 549 0.72 -13.01 14.03
C GLY A 549 -0.38 -13.59 13.16
N HIS A 550 -0.23 -13.56 11.85
CA HIS A 550 -1.25 -14.03 10.89
C HIS A 550 -1.65 -15.51 11.07
N GLY A 551 -0.72 -16.37 11.50
CA GLY A 551 -1.00 -17.78 11.71
C GLY A 551 -1.85 -18.12 12.94
N SER A 552 -2.04 -17.20 13.89
CA SER A 552 -2.80 -17.41 15.13
C SER A 552 -4.21 -16.83 15.09
N GLY A 553 -5.05 -17.28 16.03
CA GLY A 553 -6.41 -16.79 16.23
C GLY A 553 -7.45 -17.53 15.40
N LYS A 554 -8.61 -17.76 15.99
CA LYS A 554 -9.75 -18.48 15.40
C LYS A 554 -10.87 -17.53 15.00
N MET A 555 -11.49 -17.75 13.85
CA MET A 555 -12.77 -17.12 13.50
C MET A 555 -13.92 -18.03 13.91
N PHE A 556 -14.95 -17.45 14.54
CA PHE A 556 -16.17 -18.17 14.86
C PHE A 556 -17.09 -18.16 13.66
N VAL A 557 -17.33 -19.33 13.06
CA VAL A 557 -18.06 -19.47 11.80
C VAL A 557 -19.23 -20.39 11.99
N LYS A 558 -20.36 -20.02 11.39
CA LYS A 558 -21.53 -20.87 11.19
C LYS A 558 -21.51 -21.44 9.78
N ASP A 559 -21.47 -22.77 9.68
CA ASP A 559 -21.48 -23.45 8.39
C ASP A 559 -22.86 -23.38 7.71
N LYS A 560 -22.94 -23.89 6.47
CA LYS A 560 -24.18 -23.89 5.68
C LYS A 560 -25.26 -24.80 6.28
N GLU A 561 -24.88 -25.80 7.07
CA GLU A 561 -25.77 -26.68 7.83
C GLU A 561 -26.27 -26.03 9.13
N GLY A 562 -25.70 -24.89 9.52
CA GLY A 562 -26.04 -24.13 10.72
C GLY A 562 -25.26 -24.52 11.97
N ASN A 563 -24.23 -25.35 11.87
CA ASN A 563 -23.36 -25.70 12.99
C ASN A 563 -22.30 -24.61 13.22
N LEU A 564 -22.02 -24.33 14.49
CA LEU A 564 -20.95 -23.41 14.88
C LEU A 564 -19.66 -24.18 15.08
N ASN A 565 -18.55 -23.63 14.61
CA ASN A 565 -17.21 -24.21 14.80
C ASN A 565 -16.63 -23.99 16.23
N PHE A 566 -17.44 -23.56 17.20
CA PHE A 566 -17.02 -23.32 18.59
C PHE A 566 -18.14 -23.71 19.57
N ASP A 567 -17.77 -23.95 20.83
CA ASP A 567 -18.73 -24.33 21.87
C ASP A 567 -19.49 -23.10 22.42
N VAL A 568 -20.67 -22.83 21.83
CA VAL A 568 -21.57 -21.75 22.25
C VAL A 568 -21.99 -21.85 23.72
N ALA A 569 -21.98 -23.05 24.32
CA ALA A 569 -22.40 -23.25 25.70
C ALA A 569 -21.31 -22.85 26.70
N SER A 570 -20.02 -22.95 26.36
CA SER A 570 -18.92 -22.64 27.28
C SER A 570 -18.16 -21.35 26.97
N VAL A 571 -18.07 -20.93 25.69
CA VAL A 571 -17.28 -19.77 25.29
C VAL A 571 -17.98 -18.45 25.65
N THR A 572 -17.24 -17.52 26.24
CA THR A 572 -17.72 -16.19 26.67
C THR A 572 -16.77 -15.08 26.22
N TYR A 573 -17.28 -13.85 26.21
CA TYR A 573 -16.45 -12.64 26.07
C TYR A 573 -15.54 -12.49 27.29
N PRO A 574 -14.21 -12.41 27.13
CA PRO A 574 -13.27 -12.41 28.25
C PRO A 574 -13.39 -11.20 29.19
N GLU A 575 -13.91 -10.07 28.69
CA GLU A 575 -14.04 -8.83 29.47
C GLU A 575 -15.38 -8.72 30.21
N THR A 576 -16.38 -9.54 29.87
CA THR A 576 -17.76 -9.38 30.40
C THR A 576 -18.41 -10.67 30.87
N ASP A 577 -17.80 -11.82 30.62
CA ASP A 577 -18.34 -13.17 30.84
C ASP A 577 -19.71 -13.45 30.17
N LYS A 578 -20.16 -12.56 29.28
CA LYS A 578 -21.36 -12.76 28.47
C LYS A 578 -21.14 -13.82 27.39
N LYS A 579 -22.22 -14.48 26.97
CA LYS A 579 -22.18 -15.44 25.86
C LYS A 579 -21.85 -14.76 24.54
N ILE A 580 -21.24 -15.51 23.63
CA ILE A 580 -20.97 -15.05 22.27
C ILE A 580 -22.29 -14.97 21.49
N GLU A 581 -22.57 -13.80 20.92
CA GLU A 581 -23.80 -13.49 20.18
C GLU A 581 -23.54 -13.10 18.71
N LYS A 582 -22.26 -13.02 18.32
CA LYS A 582 -21.82 -12.64 16.97
C LYS A 582 -20.79 -13.66 16.45
N TRP A 583 -20.88 -13.98 15.16
CA TRP A 583 -20.02 -14.89 14.41
C TRP A 583 -20.08 -14.53 12.91
N TYR A 584 -19.30 -15.21 12.08
CA TYR A 584 -19.37 -15.15 10.62
C TYR A 584 -20.41 -16.17 10.12
N GLU A 585 -21.26 -15.75 9.19
CA GLU A 585 -22.12 -16.66 8.43
C GLU A 585 -21.32 -17.38 7.32
N HIS A 586 -21.88 -18.44 6.74
CA HIS A 586 -21.11 -19.37 5.89
C HIS A 586 -20.42 -18.74 4.67
N ASN A 587 -20.92 -17.59 4.20
CA ASN A 587 -20.44 -16.86 3.03
C ASN A 587 -19.69 -15.57 3.40
N GLU A 588 -19.52 -15.29 4.69
CA GLU A 588 -18.77 -14.14 5.17
C GLU A 588 -17.31 -14.53 5.40
N THR A 589 -16.40 -13.70 4.89
CA THR A 589 -14.97 -13.77 5.17
C THR A 589 -14.54 -12.60 6.05
N TRP A 590 -13.27 -12.59 6.47
CA TRP A 590 -12.68 -11.44 7.13
C TRP A 590 -12.87 -10.16 6.30
N ASP A 591 -12.45 -10.20 5.03
CA ASP A 591 -12.49 -9.06 4.12
C ASP A 591 -13.92 -8.62 3.79
N SER A 592 -14.85 -9.55 3.57
CA SER A 592 -16.23 -9.18 3.24
C SER A 592 -16.94 -8.50 4.40
N LYS A 593 -16.56 -8.81 5.64
CA LYS A 593 -17.20 -8.31 6.85
C LYS A 593 -16.57 -7.01 7.34
N PHE A 594 -15.24 -6.90 7.33
CA PHE A 594 -14.51 -5.71 7.80
C PHE A 594 -14.20 -4.70 6.69
N THR A 595 -14.24 -5.10 5.42
CA THR A 595 -14.13 -4.23 4.23
C THR A 595 -12.87 -3.35 4.26
N SER A 596 -13.00 -2.02 4.15
CA SER A 596 -11.91 -1.08 3.92
C SER A 596 -10.86 -0.97 5.03
N PHE A 597 -11.13 -1.48 6.24
CA PHE A 597 -10.15 -1.47 7.33
C PHE A 597 -9.68 -2.87 7.75
N ALA A 598 -10.15 -3.92 7.06
CA ALA A 598 -9.81 -5.32 7.33
C ALA A 598 -8.29 -5.55 7.30
N SER A 599 -7.63 -5.14 6.21
CA SER A 599 -6.19 -5.31 6.05
C SER A 599 -5.40 -4.62 7.17
N SER A 600 -5.63 -3.32 7.36
CA SER A 600 -4.93 -2.52 8.37
C SER A 600 -5.10 -3.09 9.79
N TYR A 601 -6.31 -3.51 10.13
CA TYR A 601 -6.60 -4.11 11.43
C TYR A 601 -5.83 -5.41 11.65
N GLU A 602 -5.80 -6.29 10.64
CA GLU A 602 -5.09 -7.55 10.72
C GLU A 602 -3.56 -7.37 10.78
N GLU A 603 -3.01 -6.42 10.01
CA GLU A 603 -1.60 -6.01 10.12
C GLU A 603 -1.27 -5.51 11.53
N CYS A 604 -2.15 -4.70 12.13
CA CYS A 604 -1.99 -4.19 13.48
C CYS A 604 -1.94 -5.33 14.50
N ARG A 605 -2.80 -6.34 14.35
CA ARG A 605 -2.82 -7.53 15.19
C ARG A 605 -1.50 -8.31 15.05
N ALA A 606 -1.04 -8.57 13.83
CA ALA A 606 0.19 -9.33 13.58
C ALA A 606 1.45 -8.59 14.06
N GLU A 607 1.56 -7.27 13.83
CA GLU A 607 2.63 -6.42 14.35
C GLU A 607 2.66 -6.41 15.88
N CYS A 608 1.48 -6.34 16.53
CA CYS A 608 1.34 -6.45 18.00
C CYS A 608 1.85 -7.79 18.53
N VAL A 609 1.54 -8.92 17.86
CA VAL A 609 2.08 -10.23 18.24
C VAL A 609 3.61 -10.23 18.19
N GLY A 610 4.19 -9.67 17.13
CA GLY A 610 5.65 -9.58 16.98
C GLY A 610 6.32 -8.84 18.14
N ILE A 611 5.84 -7.63 18.47
CA ILE A 611 6.42 -6.86 19.59
C ILE A 611 6.09 -7.49 20.95
N TYR A 612 4.97 -8.21 21.09
CA TYR A 612 4.58 -8.86 22.35
C TYR A 612 5.43 -10.11 22.65
N LEU A 613 5.63 -10.97 21.64
CA LEU A 613 6.38 -12.23 21.78
C LEU A 613 7.90 -12.06 21.68
N CYS A 614 8.41 -10.96 21.11
CA CYS A 614 9.86 -10.75 21.07
C CYS A 614 10.50 -10.60 22.47
N LEU A 615 9.70 -10.37 23.52
CA LEU A 615 10.15 -10.38 24.91
C LEU A 615 10.47 -11.79 25.45
N SER A 616 10.15 -12.85 24.70
CA SER A 616 10.44 -14.23 25.11
C SER A 616 11.91 -14.56 24.89
N ALA A 617 12.64 -14.85 25.96
CA ALA A 617 14.03 -15.31 25.89
C ALA A 617 14.19 -16.59 25.04
N LYS A 618 13.16 -17.45 25.00
CA LYS A 618 13.17 -18.65 24.16
C LYS A 618 13.03 -18.31 22.68
N VAL A 619 12.18 -17.34 22.33
CA VAL A 619 12.07 -16.83 20.95
C VAL A 619 13.42 -16.26 20.50
N LEU A 620 14.02 -15.35 21.28
CA LEU A 620 15.30 -14.74 20.93
C LEU A 620 16.43 -15.76 20.76
N ARG A 621 16.45 -16.81 21.60
CA ARG A 621 17.40 -17.92 21.47
C ARG A 621 17.25 -18.68 20.16
N ILE A 622 16.03 -18.90 19.66
CA ILE A 622 15.78 -19.54 18.36
C ILE A 622 16.40 -18.72 17.22
N PHE A 623 16.36 -17.39 17.32
CA PHE A 623 16.98 -16.50 16.34
C PHE A 623 18.51 -16.34 16.53
N GLY A 624 19.07 -16.91 17.59
CA GLY A 624 20.50 -16.90 17.90
C GLY A 624 20.95 -15.74 18.79
N HIS A 625 20.03 -15.14 19.57
CA HIS A 625 20.32 -14.02 20.46
C HIS A 625 20.23 -14.43 21.93
N THR A 626 21.31 -14.26 22.68
CA THR A 626 21.40 -14.50 24.13
C THR A 626 21.97 -13.27 24.85
N ASP A 627 21.73 -13.19 26.17
CA ASP A 627 22.32 -12.19 27.08
C ASP A 627 22.00 -10.73 26.67
N ASP A 628 22.93 -9.78 26.83
CA ASP A 628 22.72 -8.34 26.57
C ASP A 628 22.25 -8.05 25.14
N ALA A 629 22.68 -8.86 24.16
CA ALA A 629 22.24 -8.72 22.77
C ALA A 629 20.73 -8.95 22.60
N ALA A 630 20.10 -9.79 23.44
CA ALA A 630 18.65 -10.02 23.41
C ALA A 630 17.88 -8.78 23.90
N ASP A 631 18.35 -8.10 24.94
CA ASP A 631 17.70 -6.89 25.47
C ASP A 631 17.77 -5.73 24.47
N ASP A 632 18.90 -5.59 23.75
CA ASP A 632 19.04 -4.61 22.68
C ASP A 632 18.12 -4.89 21.48
N ILE A 633 17.98 -6.15 21.09
CA ILE A 633 17.05 -6.55 20.02
C ILE A 633 15.60 -6.21 20.40
N ILE A 634 15.18 -6.49 21.64
CA ILE A 634 13.85 -6.12 22.15
C ILE A 634 13.68 -4.59 22.06
N TYR A 635 14.63 -3.84 22.62
CA TYR A 635 14.56 -2.39 22.65
C TYR A 635 14.45 -1.78 21.25
N ILE A 636 15.33 -2.18 20.33
CA ILE A 636 15.30 -1.67 18.95
C ILE A 636 14.02 -2.09 18.22
N ASN A 637 13.43 -3.26 18.52
CA ASN A 637 12.15 -3.65 17.91
C ASN A 637 11.02 -2.71 18.30
N TRP A 638 10.88 -2.45 19.60
CA TRP A 638 9.86 -1.55 20.12
C TRP A 638 10.10 -0.10 19.69
N LEU A 639 11.36 0.35 19.67
CA LEU A 639 11.72 1.68 19.20
C LEU A 639 11.41 1.85 17.72
N ASN A 640 11.74 0.86 16.89
CA ASN A 640 11.42 0.87 15.47
C ASN A 640 9.90 0.92 15.23
N MET A 641 9.12 0.15 16.00
CA MET A 641 7.65 0.16 15.93
C MET A 641 7.09 1.56 16.22
N ALA A 642 7.50 2.16 17.34
CA ALA A 642 7.04 3.50 17.73
C ALA A 642 7.47 4.58 16.71
N ARG A 643 8.73 4.53 16.26
CA ARG A 643 9.24 5.41 15.20
C ARG A 643 8.48 5.24 13.89
N ALA A 644 8.20 4.01 13.49
CA ALA A 644 7.47 3.73 12.26
C ALA A 644 6.01 4.23 12.35
N GLY A 645 5.39 4.18 13.52
CA GLY A 645 4.09 4.81 13.75
C GLY A 645 4.10 6.32 13.53
N LEU A 646 5.15 7.02 13.99
CA LEU A 646 5.31 8.47 13.74
C LEU A 646 5.52 8.76 12.25
N LEU A 647 6.39 7.99 11.58
CA LEU A 647 6.59 8.07 10.14
C LEU A 647 5.32 7.76 9.34
N GLY A 648 4.38 7.01 9.92
CA GLY A 648 3.11 6.67 9.30
C GLY A 648 2.29 7.88 8.86
N LEU A 649 2.45 9.03 9.53
CA LEU A 649 1.73 10.26 9.18
C LEU A 649 1.92 10.72 7.72
N GLU A 650 3.02 10.32 7.07
CA GLU A 650 3.23 10.54 5.63
C GLU A 650 2.09 9.94 4.78
N PHE A 651 1.52 8.83 5.24
CA PHE A 651 0.51 8.03 4.54
C PHE A 651 -0.93 8.38 4.91
N TYR A 652 -1.13 9.39 5.77
CA TYR A 652 -2.44 9.95 6.06
C TYR A 652 -2.75 11.13 5.13
N SER A 653 -3.98 11.21 4.62
CA SER A 653 -4.52 12.29 3.81
C SER A 653 -5.48 13.15 4.65
N PRO A 654 -5.06 14.33 5.15
CA PRO A 654 -5.93 15.20 5.95
C PRO A 654 -7.21 15.64 5.23
N GLU A 655 -7.15 15.77 3.90
CA GLU A 655 -8.25 16.25 3.07
C GLU A 655 -9.39 15.22 2.96
N THR A 656 -9.05 13.93 2.90
CA THR A 656 -10.01 12.82 2.75
C THR A 656 -10.24 12.06 4.06
N GLY A 657 -9.42 12.31 5.09
CA GLY A 657 -9.41 11.56 6.34
C GLY A 657 -8.94 10.10 6.18
N ALA A 658 -8.33 9.77 5.03
CA ALA A 658 -7.99 8.41 4.66
C ALA A 658 -6.53 8.07 4.99
N TRP A 659 -6.30 6.81 5.34
CA TRP A 659 -4.97 6.20 5.37
C TRP A 659 -4.73 5.47 4.06
N ARG A 660 -3.58 5.72 3.43
CA ARG A 660 -3.21 5.16 2.13
C ARG A 660 -2.30 3.93 2.21
N GLN A 661 -1.96 3.47 3.41
CA GLN A 661 -1.13 2.28 3.60
C GLN A 661 -1.47 1.58 4.91
N ALA A 662 -1.91 0.32 4.80
CA ALA A 662 -2.45 -0.48 5.90
C ALA A 662 -1.47 -0.66 7.07
N HIS A 663 -0.23 -1.05 6.79
CA HIS A 663 0.80 -1.28 7.82
C HIS A 663 1.20 0.00 8.55
N MET A 664 1.23 1.15 7.87
CA MET A 664 1.60 2.43 8.46
C MET A 664 0.48 2.98 9.35
N GLN A 665 -0.78 2.77 8.97
CA GLN A 665 -1.92 3.01 9.86
C GLN A 665 -1.85 2.10 11.09
N ALA A 666 -1.58 0.80 10.91
CA ALA A 666 -1.40 -0.16 12.00
C ALA A 666 -0.30 0.26 12.98
N ARG A 667 0.86 0.67 12.47
CA ARG A 667 1.99 1.16 13.30
C ARG A 667 1.65 2.46 14.02
N PHE A 668 0.89 3.36 13.39
CA PHE A 668 0.40 4.57 14.05
C PHE A 668 -0.59 4.26 15.18
N VAL A 669 -1.50 3.32 14.95
CA VAL A 669 -2.42 2.80 15.98
C VAL A 669 -1.63 2.25 17.17
N ILE A 670 -0.60 1.43 16.92
CA ILE A 670 0.28 0.89 17.97
C ILE A 670 0.98 2.01 18.73
N LEU A 671 1.54 3.02 18.03
CA LEU A 671 2.14 4.20 18.68
C LEU A 671 1.13 4.91 19.60
N ARG A 672 -0.12 5.10 19.17
CA ARG A 672 -1.17 5.73 19.98
C ARG A 672 -1.50 4.91 21.23
N VAL A 673 -1.52 3.57 21.13
CA VAL A 673 -1.70 2.68 22.30
C VAL A 673 -0.53 2.83 23.29
N LEU A 674 0.72 2.87 22.80
CA LEU A 674 1.90 3.06 23.64
C LEU A 674 1.93 4.43 24.33
N LEU A 675 1.47 5.48 23.65
CA LEU A 675 1.33 6.83 24.23
C LEU A 675 0.21 6.88 25.29
N GLU A 676 -0.95 6.25 25.03
CA GLU A 676 -2.07 6.19 25.98
C GLU A 676 -1.69 5.43 27.26
N ALA A 677 -0.85 4.39 27.16
CA ALA A 677 -0.33 3.66 28.32
C ALA A 677 0.40 4.59 29.31
N GLY A 678 0.94 5.71 28.83
CA GLY A 678 1.52 6.77 29.65
C GLY A 678 2.74 6.32 30.43
N LYS A 679 2.86 6.80 31.67
CA LYS A 679 4.00 6.53 32.60
C LYS A 679 5.38 6.85 32.02
N GLY A 680 5.43 7.68 30.97
CA GLY A 680 6.65 8.03 30.25
C GLY A 680 7.29 6.86 29.53
N LEU A 681 6.50 5.88 29.06
CA LEU A 681 6.98 4.81 28.18
C LEU A 681 7.49 5.37 26.85
N VAL A 682 6.65 6.16 26.15
CA VAL A 682 7.01 6.87 24.92
C VAL A 682 6.87 8.37 25.17
N LYS A 683 7.83 9.15 24.65
CA LYS A 683 7.79 10.62 24.61
C LYS A 683 8.21 11.11 23.24
N ILE A 684 7.68 12.26 22.84
CA ILE A 684 8.10 12.99 21.64
C ILE A 684 8.57 14.36 22.11
N ASP A 685 9.87 14.61 21.98
CA ASP A 685 10.48 15.90 22.30
C ASP A 685 10.62 16.72 21.01
N TYR A 686 10.43 18.03 21.11
CA TYR A 686 10.49 18.95 19.96
C TYR A 686 11.69 19.89 20.08
N PHE A 687 12.32 20.22 18.97
CA PHE A 687 13.48 21.12 18.92
C PHE A 687 13.55 21.85 17.57
N THR A 688 14.44 22.84 17.47
CA THR A 688 14.77 23.49 16.20
C THR A 688 16.05 22.88 15.66
N SER A 689 16.00 22.31 14.47
CA SER A 689 17.15 21.72 13.79
C SER A 689 18.13 22.77 13.27
N ASP A 690 19.32 22.34 12.88
CA ASP A 690 20.41 23.20 12.37
C ASP A 690 20.00 24.02 11.13
N ASP A 691 19.02 23.55 10.37
CA ASP A 691 18.45 24.26 9.21
C ASP A 691 17.37 25.29 9.57
N GLY A 692 17.11 25.49 10.87
CA GLY A 692 16.14 26.44 11.39
C GLY A 692 14.68 25.96 11.36
N SER A 693 14.42 24.73 10.93
CA SER A 693 13.07 24.15 10.91
C SER A 693 12.75 23.39 12.20
N GLU A 694 11.45 23.28 12.53
CA GLU A 694 10.99 22.49 13.68
C GLU A 694 11.14 20.99 13.40
N ASP A 695 11.67 20.27 14.39
CA ASP A 695 11.95 18.84 14.33
C ASP A 695 11.61 18.14 15.64
N MET A 696 11.70 16.82 15.66
CA MET A 696 11.29 16.01 16.81
C MET A 696 12.15 14.76 17.03
N VAL A 697 12.18 14.28 18.27
CA VAL A 697 12.82 13.02 18.66
C VAL A 697 11.82 12.16 19.41
N LEU A 698 11.63 10.92 18.95
CA LEU A 698 10.89 9.91 19.69
C LEU A 698 11.83 9.19 20.65
N LYS A 699 11.45 9.15 21.93
CA LYS A 699 12.18 8.47 23.00
C LYS A 699 11.34 7.34 23.57
N LEU A 700 11.95 6.17 23.72
CA LEU A 700 11.35 4.99 24.34
C LEU A 700 12.11 4.65 25.63
N ASP A 701 11.41 4.51 26.75
CA ASP A 701 12.01 4.09 28.01
C ASP A 701 12.10 2.56 28.07
N ARG A 702 13.31 2.04 27.83
CA ARG A 702 13.62 0.60 27.82
C ARG A 702 13.13 -0.13 29.07
N SER A 703 13.28 0.48 30.25
CA SER A 703 12.92 -0.14 31.53
C SER A 703 11.41 -0.37 31.71
N LYS A 704 10.59 0.33 30.92
CA LYS A 704 9.13 0.29 30.97
C LYS A 704 8.51 -0.61 29.92
N ILE A 705 9.29 -1.17 28.99
CA ILE A 705 8.76 -2.11 28.00
C ILE A 705 8.07 -3.30 28.70
N PRO A 706 8.67 -4.00 29.69
CA PRO A 706 8.00 -5.14 30.31
C PRO A 706 6.86 -4.75 31.26
N SER A 707 6.98 -3.61 31.95
CA SER A 707 6.07 -3.22 33.05
C SER A 707 4.90 -2.33 32.62
N VAL A 708 5.01 -1.63 31.50
CA VAL A 708 3.99 -0.70 30.97
C VAL A 708 3.61 -1.09 29.54
N GLY A 709 4.61 -1.27 28.66
CA GLY A 709 4.38 -1.55 27.24
C GLY A 709 3.70 -2.90 27.01
N LYS A 710 4.25 -3.98 27.57
CA LYS A 710 3.73 -5.34 27.40
C LYS A 710 2.27 -5.48 27.89
N PRO A 711 1.87 -4.99 29.09
CA PRO A 711 0.46 -5.01 29.49
C PRO A 711 -0.45 -4.24 28.53
N ALA A 712 -0.05 -3.03 28.10
CA ALA A 712 -0.87 -2.21 27.21
C ALA A 712 -1.09 -2.87 25.83
N ILE A 713 -0.02 -3.40 25.23
CA ILE A 713 -0.13 -4.17 23.98
C ILE A 713 -0.93 -5.45 24.20
N GLY A 714 -0.76 -6.14 25.33
CA GLY A 714 -1.51 -7.35 25.65
C GLY A 714 -3.02 -7.12 25.71
N ASP A 715 -3.46 -6.08 26.40
CA ASP A 715 -4.89 -5.75 26.53
C ASP A 715 -5.47 -5.26 25.19
N PHE A 716 -4.71 -4.49 24.41
CA PHE A 716 -5.12 -4.07 23.08
C PHE A 716 -5.24 -5.27 22.12
N LEU A 717 -4.23 -6.13 22.08
CA LEU A 717 -4.18 -7.32 21.24
C LEU A 717 -5.30 -8.33 21.59
N ARG A 718 -5.65 -8.47 22.87
CA ARG A 718 -6.82 -9.27 23.29
C ARG A 718 -8.11 -8.76 22.65
N LYS A 719 -8.34 -7.44 22.70
CA LYS A 719 -9.54 -6.82 22.09
C LYS A 719 -9.54 -7.00 20.58
N LEU A 720 -8.38 -6.84 19.93
CA LEU A 720 -8.25 -7.07 18.48
C LEU A 720 -8.68 -8.50 18.11
N GLN A 721 -8.15 -9.50 18.81
CA GLN A 721 -8.50 -10.89 18.54
C GLN A 721 -9.96 -11.19 18.84
N VAL A 722 -10.52 -10.68 19.95
CA VAL A 722 -11.92 -10.94 20.33
C VAL A 722 -12.88 -10.45 19.24
N TYR A 723 -12.72 -9.21 18.77
CA TYR A 723 -13.62 -8.66 17.75
C TYR A 723 -13.40 -9.29 16.38
N LYS A 724 -12.16 -9.67 16.04
CA LYS A 724 -11.89 -10.48 14.86
C LYS A 724 -12.60 -11.83 14.93
N SER A 725 -12.48 -12.56 16.04
CA SER A 725 -13.06 -13.89 16.21
C SER A 725 -14.58 -13.88 16.13
N THR A 726 -15.25 -12.91 16.77
CA THR A 726 -16.71 -12.81 16.79
C THR A 726 -17.30 -12.11 15.56
N GLY A 727 -16.47 -11.57 14.67
CA GLY A 727 -16.95 -10.76 13.55
C GLY A 727 -17.65 -9.48 13.99
N ASP A 728 -17.27 -8.90 15.13
CA ASP A 728 -17.91 -7.68 15.66
C ASP A 728 -17.34 -6.42 14.99
N VAL A 729 -17.88 -6.12 13.80
CA VAL A 729 -17.46 -4.97 12.99
C VAL A 729 -17.66 -3.65 13.73
N GLU A 730 -18.76 -3.48 14.46
CA GLU A 730 -19.07 -2.23 15.15
C GLU A 730 -18.05 -1.95 16.26
N ALA A 731 -17.80 -2.94 17.12
CA ALA A 731 -16.83 -2.79 18.21
C ALA A 731 -15.39 -2.72 17.69
N GLY A 732 -15.06 -3.53 16.68
CA GLY A 732 -13.76 -3.52 16.00
C GLY A 732 -13.47 -2.16 15.37
N LYS A 733 -14.43 -1.61 14.63
CA LYS A 733 -14.32 -0.29 14.00
C LYS A 733 -14.18 0.82 15.04
N ALA A 734 -15.03 0.83 16.07
CA ALA A 734 -14.95 1.85 17.12
C ALA A 734 -13.60 1.85 17.85
N LEU A 735 -13.04 0.67 18.16
CA LEU A 735 -11.71 0.54 18.74
C LEU A 735 -10.63 1.08 17.78
N TYR A 736 -10.67 0.64 16.53
CA TYR A 736 -9.60 0.92 15.57
C TYR A 736 -9.60 2.38 15.09
N GLU A 737 -10.78 2.98 14.86
CA GLU A 737 -10.93 4.39 14.49
C GLU A 737 -10.46 5.31 15.62
N LYS A 738 -10.71 4.97 16.89
CA LYS A 738 -10.22 5.73 18.05
C LYS A 738 -8.69 5.96 17.98
N TYR A 739 -7.93 4.91 17.67
CA TYR A 739 -6.47 4.99 17.64
C TYR A 739 -5.90 5.38 16.27
N SER A 740 -6.64 5.22 15.18
CA SER A 740 -6.19 5.62 13.84
C SER A 740 -6.55 7.06 13.48
N GLU A 741 -7.36 7.74 14.29
CA GLU A 741 -7.68 9.16 14.10
C GLU A 741 -6.44 10.04 14.28
N VAL A 742 -6.22 10.94 13.30
CA VAL A 742 -5.13 11.93 13.33
C VAL A 742 -5.74 13.30 13.59
N HIS A 743 -5.39 13.93 14.71
CA HIS A 743 -5.96 15.20 15.14
C HIS A 743 -4.98 16.03 15.97
N ASP A 744 -5.31 17.32 16.14
CA ASP A 744 -4.60 18.27 17.01
C ASP A 744 -5.35 18.60 18.30
N ARG A 745 -6.40 17.86 18.64
CA ARG A 745 -7.20 18.11 19.85
C ARG A 745 -6.46 17.83 21.17
N GLU A 746 -5.44 16.98 21.14
CA GLU A 746 -4.62 16.64 22.30
C GLU A 746 -3.16 16.44 21.86
N GLU A 747 -2.23 16.53 22.81
CA GLU A 747 -0.82 16.21 22.57
C GLU A 747 -0.70 14.77 22.02
N PRO A 748 0.15 14.51 21.02
CA PRO A 748 1.25 15.34 20.50
C PRO A 748 0.93 16.24 19.29
N HIS A 749 -0.35 16.54 19.01
CA HIS A 749 -0.80 17.35 17.86
C HIS A 749 -0.34 16.78 16.49
N PHE A 750 -0.78 15.55 16.19
CA PHE A 750 -0.26 14.78 15.06
C PHE A 750 -0.55 15.38 13.66
N LEU A 751 -1.62 16.16 13.46
CA LEU A 751 -1.83 16.82 12.17
C LEU A 751 -0.76 17.88 11.93
N THR A 752 -0.40 18.63 12.97
CA THR A 752 0.72 19.58 12.92
C THR A 752 2.04 18.83 12.71
N ARG A 753 2.29 17.73 13.43
CA ARG A 753 3.56 16.96 13.32
C ARG A 753 3.74 16.28 11.98
N ARG A 754 2.66 15.99 11.25
CA ARG A 754 2.73 15.47 9.88
C ARG A 754 3.58 16.36 8.97
N ALA A 755 3.54 17.68 9.12
CA ALA A 755 4.35 18.59 8.31
C ALA A 755 5.86 18.34 8.50
N THR A 756 6.30 18.14 9.73
CA THR A 756 7.69 17.77 10.05
C THR A 756 8.05 16.39 9.49
N VAL A 757 7.16 15.39 9.60
CA VAL A 757 7.36 14.07 8.99
C VAL A 757 7.57 14.19 7.48
N LEU A 758 6.75 14.97 6.79
CA LEU A 758 6.86 15.18 5.35
C LEU A 758 8.14 15.95 4.97
N ALA A 759 8.54 16.94 5.76
CA ALA A 759 9.74 17.72 5.52
C ALA A 759 11.03 16.89 5.66
N ARG A 760 11.01 15.86 6.52
CA ARG A 760 12.15 14.95 6.76
C ARG A 760 12.01 13.60 6.06
N LYS A 761 10.97 13.36 5.26
CA LYS A 761 10.73 12.05 4.64
C LYS A 761 11.92 11.63 3.76
N GLN A 762 12.16 10.33 3.69
CA GLN A 762 13.18 9.75 2.81
C GLN A 762 12.50 8.86 1.78
N PRO A 763 12.85 8.97 0.49
CA PRO A 763 12.24 8.12 -0.52
C PRO A 763 12.61 6.66 -0.25
N ARG A 764 11.65 5.76 -0.44
CA ARG A 764 11.92 4.31 -0.40
C ARG A 764 12.86 3.95 -1.53
N LYS A 765 13.77 3.01 -1.26
CA LYS A 765 14.65 2.48 -2.29
C LYS A 765 13.86 1.69 -3.33
N MET A 766 14.33 1.72 -4.56
CA MET A 766 13.81 0.90 -5.66
C MET A 766 14.68 -0.35 -5.84
N PHE A 767 14.06 -1.48 -6.11
CA PHE A 767 14.77 -2.73 -6.35
C PHE A 767 15.07 -2.91 -7.84
N VAL A 768 16.33 -3.22 -8.14
CA VAL A 768 16.73 -3.75 -9.44
C VAL A 768 16.66 -5.27 -9.34
N GLN A 769 15.93 -5.92 -10.25
CA GLN A 769 15.77 -7.38 -10.26
C GLN A 769 16.51 -7.98 -11.45
N HIS A 770 16.96 -9.22 -11.30
CA HIS A 770 17.64 -9.98 -12.35
C HIS A 770 16.70 -10.31 -13.52
N ASN A 771 17.29 -10.69 -14.65
CA ASN A 771 16.62 -11.42 -15.71
C ASN A 771 17.24 -12.81 -15.86
N THR A 772 16.47 -13.77 -16.38
CA THR A 772 16.96 -15.11 -16.71
C THR A 772 16.84 -15.34 -18.21
N VAL A 773 17.87 -15.91 -18.83
CA VAL A 773 17.95 -16.12 -20.28
C VAL A 773 18.27 -17.59 -20.56
N VAL A 774 17.42 -18.24 -21.36
CA VAL A 774 17.64 -19.63 -21.79
C VAL A 774 18.71 -19.66 -22.89
N ASN A 775 19.75 -20.47 -22.68
CA ASN A 775 20.83 -20.72 -23.63
C ASN A 775 20.95 -22.24 -23.87
N GLY A 776 20.18 -22.74 -24.83
CA GLY A 776 20.09 -24.18 -25.08
C GLY A 776 19.33 -24.87 -23.95
N SER A 777 20.02 -25.73 -23.19
CA SER A 777 19.46 -26.45 -22.04
C SER A 777 19.82 -25.83 -20.68
N THR A 778 20.55 -24.71 -20.66
CA THR A 778 20.91 -24.00 -19.43
C THR A 778 20.22 -22.64 -19.36
N VAL A 779 20.20 -22.04 -18.17
CA VAL A 779 19.67 -20.70 -17.95
C VAL A 779 20.72 -19.83 -17.28
N ASP A 780 21.00 -18.69 -17.88
CA ASP A 780 21.95 -17.72 -17.34
C ASP A 780 21.21 -16.62 -16.57
N LEU A 781 21.83 -16.17 -15.47
CA LEU A 781 21.36 -15.03 -14.69
C LEU A 781 22.00 -13.75 -15.23
N LYS A 782 21.18 -12.79 -15.61
CA LYS A 782 21.61 -11.46 -16.04
C LYS A 782 21.42 -10.45 -14.92
N ASN A 783 22.55 -9.94 -14.44
CA ASN A 783 22.63 -8.94 -13.38
C ASN A 783 22.66 -7.52 -13.96
N TYR A 784 22.23 -6.56 -13.15
CA TYR A 784 22.18 -5.15 -13.49
C TYR A 784 22.78 -4.31 -12.36
N GLU A 785 23.33 -3.14 -12.71
CA GLU A 785 23.84 -2.21 -11.70
C GLU A 785 22.71 -1.63 -10.84
N SER A 786 23.01 -1.29 -9.58
CA SER A 786 22.08 -0.61 -8.67
C SER A 786 21.95 0.89 -8.98
N THR A 787 21.62 1.21 -10.24
CA THR A 787 21.48 2.57 -10.77
C THR A 787 20.16 2.71 -11.53
N THR A 788 19.71 3.95 -11.76
CA THR A 788 18.51 4.19 -12.58
C THR A 788 18.67 3.60 -13.99
N ALA A 789 19.87 3.71 -14.57
CA ALA A 789 20.18 3.10 -15.87
C ALA A 789 20.07 1.57 -15.82
N GLY A 790 20.60 0.92 -14.77
CA GLY A 790 20.50 -0.53 -14.58
C GLY A 790 19.05 -1.01 -14.43
N LEU A 791 18.22 -0.30 -13.67
CA LEU A 791 16.81 -0.63 -13.54
C LEU A 791 16.07 -0.49 -14.88
N ILE A 792 16.25 0.62 -15.58
CA ILE A 792 15.65 0.84 -16.91
C ILE A 792 16.09 -0.24 -17.90
N GLN A 793 17.39 -0.58 -17.93
CA GLN A 793 17.92 -1.62 -18.79
C GLN A 793 17.31 -2.99 -18.46
N SER A 794 17.14 -3.31 -17.17
CA SER A 794 16.51 -4.57 -16.76
C SER A 794 15.11 -4.74 -17.35
N PHE A 795 14.34 -3.64 -17.46
CA PHE A 795 13.00 -3.66 -18.03
C PHE A 795 12.97 -3.67 -19.56
N ALA A 796 13.89 -2.95 -20.21
CA ALA A 796 14.00 -2.96 -21.67
C ALA A 796 14.36 -4.35 -22.20
N GLU A 797 15.24 -5.07 -21.49
CA GLU A 797 15.68 -6.41 -21.87
C GLU A 797 14.77 -7.53 -21.39
N ARG A 798 13.89 -7.25 -20.43
CA ARG A 798 12.85 -8.18 -19.96
C ARG A 798 11.74 -8.37 -20.98
N PHE A 799 11.47 -7.34 -21.77
CA PHE A 799 10.47 -7.36 -22.83
C PHE A 799 11.09 -6.94 -24.18
N PRO A 800 12.00 -7.75 -24.74
CA PRO A 800 12.80 -7.36 -25.89
C PRO A 800 12.00 -7.33 -27.21
N SER A 801 10.91 -8.11 -27.30
CA SER A 801 10.03 -8.11 -28.48
C SER A 801 9.08 -6.92 -28.48
N THR A 802 8.77 -6.40 -29.67
CA THR A 802 7.72 -5.39 -29.87
C THR A 802 6.31 -5.96 -29.83
N ASP A 803 6.12 -7.29 -29.88
CA ASP A 803 4.79 -7.91 -29.85
C ASP A 803 4.01 -7.54 -28.56
N ILE A 804 4.74 -7.35 -27.46
CA ILE A 804 4.14 -6.93 -26.19
C ILE A 804 3.53 -5.53 -26.27
N ASP A 805 4.04 -4.67 -27.16
CA ASP A 805 3.55 -3.32 -27.33
C ASP A 805 2.12 -3.36 -27.89
N ASP A 806 1.88 -4.24 -28.86
CA ASP A 806 0.57 -4.39 -29.50
C ASP A 806 -0.46 -4.96 -28.51
N ILE A 807 -0.04 -5.90 -27.66
CA ILE A 807 -0.89 -6.46 -26.59
C ILE A 807 -1.29 -5.35 -25.61
N VAL A 808 -0.31 -4.59 -25.09
CA VAL A 808 -0.56 -3.54 -24.10
C VAL A 808 -1.36 -2.39 -24.71
N GLN A 809 -1.07 -2.00 -25.96
CA GLN A 809 -1.83 -0.98 -26.70
C GLN A 809 -3.28 -1.43 -26.92
N GLY A 810 -3.50 -2.67 -27.34
CA GLY A 810 -4.84 -3.21 -27.55
C GLY A 810 -5.68 -3.24 -26.28
N LEU A 811 -5.09 -3.67 -25.15
CA LEU A 811 -5.75 -3.60 -23.85
C LEU A 811 -6.06 -2.15 -23.47
N TRP A 812 -5.10 -1.24 -23.66
CA TRP A 812 -5.29 0.16 -23.32
C TRP A 812 -6.42 0.82 -24.12
N GLU A 813 -6.52 0.52 -25.41
CA GLU A 813 -7.59 1.03 -26.27
C GLU A 813 -8.97 0.51 -25.90
N GLN A 814 -9.08 -0.75 -25.50
CA GLN A 814 -10.35 -1.35 -25.05
C GLN A 814 -10.91 -0.65 -23.80
N GLU A 815 -10.05 -0.12 -22.94
CA GLU A 815 -10.44 0.50 -21.67
C GLU A 815 -10.86 1.97 -21.80
N LYS A 816 -10.45 2.66 -22.88
CA LYS A 816 -10.70 4.11 -23.09
C LYS A 816 -12.16 4.55 -22.88
N PRO A 817 -13.20 3.80 -23.30
CA PRO A 817 -14.59 4.22 -23.09
C PRO A 817 -15.01 4.36 -21.62
N HIS A 818 -14.23 3.82 -20.68
CA HIS A 818 -14.58 3.76 -19.26
C HIS A 818 -13.92 4.83 -18.39
N PHE A 819 -12.98 5.63 -18.92
CA PHE A 819 -12.07 6.49 -18.14
C PHE A 819 -11.84 7.92 -18.64
#